data_AF-A0A9P6LWP5-F1
#
_entry.id   AF-A0A9P6LWP5-F1
#
_cell.length_a   1.000
_cell.length_b   1.000
_cell.length_c   1.000
_cell.angle_alpha   90.00
_cell.angle_beta   90.00
_cell.angle_gamma   90.00
#
_symmetry.space_group_name_H-M   'P 1'
#
loop_
_entity.id
_entity.type
_entity.pdbx_description
1 polymer ?
#
loop_
_entity_poly.entity_id
_entity_poly.type
_entity_poly.pdbx_seq_one_letter_code
_entity_poly.pdbx_strand_id
1 'polypeptide(L)'
;RYKRLVQFVKGGAKIPTTGGALSGLPFVLPRIGKEANEPSLLFLNLPESSEPQDPPSTADRVLEKLRGRVVPMLPLFGVAGCGKTRTAIEMLSKNWGFYFNGSGTDWGSHDLYDFLQVVSGDKNYLGCNIESNTRVHILALALILCRVMILCHCLDIAEREGKTFSCKQWMLLQFANQSVNVEDLFATLFTSIAKVIHSHTMDITIMRAFVQERFSRLHQRLEDLAPETPVQSSSPKVLLVIDEAQILGSNDWGTFLSQRALSGIERQAGAASCDQDHLRPILSPLIHGFYQITAQQSQACVVPCGTGLSLYDMEWLLDSAPGPKGYAELLKPFREFEGWSSLEHVQSYRALVRSSLSSDNSKAIFDKCVPETSTTLLFERLRGRFRPIVSAIELMITSGNASSDGEIDWEKQIMTTELQLISTENGYFTGGNIAFDISRMISRIDLFKSRYAKYQNIRTILQFFVLQYYLHGCPVVLHTEEAPLVEASVGRIMNVGGAKRTVLDEPFALRAAVNYFRKEDPDFHSAICSLFSLSPTASVLGSTWEMAVLPSLVHIFNDKVLSDTTLVPPEAVRCDNGLLDSKAKIVGLDQHMLGTDHRSMSLNEFLEAHVENGSRKDGKQVPAFYHPAETPSGPDIVFVLNFDNHGLCPVFIQLKLRASMSRPETLGAFTTVKADAVQGHLGENKLQTFCTVSPKWFLGVVIDYPAELPGVEGLFPQLRRSVRIPAAQKEQSPQCILLRIDKNNIHDLFPEAHMKALDLLKGIKRELELDNDGLAEEYAKRRRL
;
A
#
# COMPACT_ATOMS: atom_id res chain seq x y z
N ARG A 1 19.88 9.16 -41.75
CA ARG A 1 19.59 10.26 -40.81
C ARG A 1 18.57 11.26 -41.36
N TYR A 2 18.98 12.32 -42.08
CA TYR A 2 18.09 13.41 -42.50
C TYR A 2 16.81 12.98 -43.25
N LYS A 3 16.92 12.08 -44.24
CA LYS A 3 15.76 11.60 -45.01
C LYS A 3 14.66 10.98 -44.14
N ARG A 4 15.02 10.23 -43.08
CA ARG A 4 14.04 9.56 -42.20
C ARG A 4 13.35 10.57 -41.27
N LEU A 5 14.08 11.55 -40.74
CA LEU A 5 13.50 12.65 -39.96
C LEU A 5 12.51 13.46 -40.82
N VAL A 6 12.89 13.80 -42.05
CA VAL A 6 12.01 14.53 -42.97
C VAL A 6 10.75 13.72 -43.30
N GLN A 7 10.86 12.41 -43.54
CA GLN A 7 9.70 11.54 -43.75
C GLN A 7 8.77 11.49 -42.53
N PHE A 8 9.32 11.44 -41.32
CA PHE A 8 8.56 11.49 -40.08
C PHE A 8 7.79 12.82 -39.93
N VAL A 9 8.49 13.95 -40.10
CA VAL A 9 7.89 15.30 -40.01
C VAL A 9 6.78 15.50 -41.05
N LYS A 10 6.93 14.93 -42.25
CA LYS A 10 5.90 14.95 -43.31
C LYS A 10 4.61 14.19 -42.98
N GLY A 11 4.55 13.52 -41.83
CA GLY A 11 3.44 12.64 -41.44
C GLY A 11 3.51 11.25 -42.06
N GLY A 12 4.65 10.88 -42.67
CA GLY A 12 4.84 9.62 -43.36
C GLY A 12 5.08 8.41 -42.45
N ALA A 13 5.42 8.63 -41.17
CA ALA A 13 5.67 7.56 -40.21
C ALA A 13 4.72 7.72 -39.00
N LYS A 14 3.76 6.81 -38.90
CA LYS A 14 2.93 6.61 -37.71
C LYS A 14 3.64 5.68 -36.73
N ILE A 15 3.15 5.60 -35.49
CA ILE A 15 3.55 4.52 -34.57
C ILE A 15 3.32 3.19 -35.30
N PRO A 16 4.32 2.31 -35.37
CA PRO A 16 4.11 0.97 -35.91
C PRO A 16 2.95 0.30 -35.18
N THR A 17 2.15 -0.46 -35.90
CA THR A 17 1.13 -1.30 -35.29
C THR A 17 1.58 -2.75 -35.32
N THR A 18 1.10 -3.55 -34.37
CA THR A 18 1.27 -5.00 -34.39
C THR A 18 0.79 -5.57 -35.73
N GLY A 19 1.54 -6.52 -36.27
CA GLY A 19 1.18 -7.30 -37.46
C GLY A 19 0.68 -8.71 -37.12
N GLY A 20 0.40 -9.52 -38.14
CA GLY A 20 0.00 -10.93 -37.95
C GLY A 20 -1.46 -11.09 -37.52
N ALA A 21 -1.71 -12.05 -36.62
CA ALA A 21 -3.05 -12.49 -36.22
C ALA A 21 -3.83 -11.36 -35.48
N LEU A 22 -3.16 -10.63 -34.61
CA LEU A 22 -3.73 -9.50 -33.85
C LEU A 22 -3.10 -8.18 -34.29
N SER A 23 -3.69 -7.59 -35.35
CA SER A 23 -3.19 -6.38 -36.01
C SER A 23 -3.87 -5.10 -35.53
N GLY A 24 -3.13 -3.99 -35.57
CA GLY A 24 -3.68 -2.64 -35.35
C GLY A 24 -3.42 -2.01 -33.98
N LEU A 25 -2.81 -2.73 -33.04
CA LEU A 25 -2.42 -2.17 -31.74
C LEU A 25 -1.07 -1.46 -31.83
N PRO A 26 -0.82 -0.37 -31.08
CA PRO A 26 0.46 0.32 -31.11
C PRO A 26 1.61 -0.56 -30.62
N PHE A 27 2.74 -0.48 -31.30
CA PHE A 27 3.99 -1.15 -30.97
C PHE A 27 5.10 -0.10 -30.79
N VAL A 28 5.70 -0.07 -29.59
CA VAL A 28 6.80 0.86 -29.27
C VAL A 28 7.94 0.10 -28.60
N LEU A 29 9.12 0.21 -29.19
CA LEU A 29 10.35 -0.45 -28.74
C LEU A 29 10.95 0.34 -27.57
N PRO A 30 11.23 -0.32 -26.42
CA PRO A 30 12.10 0.25 -25.40
C PRO A 30 13.54 0.32 -25.92
N ARG A 31 14.40 1.07 -25.22
CA ARG A 31 15.83 1.15 -25.56
C ARG A 31 16.51 -0.21 -25.57
N ILE A 32 16.11 -1.08 -24.64
CA ILE A 32 16.64 -2.44 -24.47
C ILE A 32 15.46 -3.41 -24.36
N GLY A 33 15.46 -4.46 -25.18
CA GLY A 33 14.75 -5.72 -24.88
C GLY A 33 13.23 -5.75 -25.05
N LYS A 34 12.74 -5.75 -26.29
CA LYS A 34 11.45 -6.42 -26.65
C LYS A 34 11.56 -7.10 -28.00
N GLU A 35 10.84 -8.21 -28.18
CA GLU A 35 10.65 -8.84 -29.48
C GLU A 35 9.77 -7.96 -30.39
N ALA A 36 10.00 -8.02 -31.70
CA ALA A 36 9.17 -7.33 -32.67
C ALA A 36 7.75 -7.93 -32.66
N ASN A 37 6.72 -7.10 -32.39
CA ASN A 37 5.25 -7.38 -32.35
C ASN A 37 4.54 -7.40 -30.98
N GLU A 38 5.19 -7.15 -29.84
CA GLU A 38 4.46 -7.00 -28.57
C GLU A 38 3.72 -5.66 -28.44
N PRO A 39 2.40 -5.63 -28.18
CA PRO A 39 1.68 -4.37 -28.06
C PRO A 39 2.17 -3.54 -26.86
N SER A 40 2.17 -2.22 -27.03
CA SER A 40 2.46 -1.24 -25.99
C SER A 40 1.24 -0.34 -25.78
N LEU A 41 0.29 -0.82 -24.98
CA LEU A 41 -1.00 -0.18 -24.75
C LEU A 41 -0.89 1.17 -24.02
N LEU A 42 0.29 1.49 -23.46
CA LEU A 42 0.65 2.84 -23.01
C LEU A 42 0.55 3.91 -24.10
N PHE A 43 0.58 3.54 -25.39
CA PHE A 43 0.44 4.46 -26.53
C PHE A 43 -0.92 4.32 -27.24
N LEU A 44 -1.86 3.56 -26.68
CA LEU A 44 -3.20 3.39 -27.24
C LEU A 44 -4.03 4.67 -27.08
N ASN A 45 -4.82 5.02 -28.10
CA ASN A 45 -5.76 6.14 -28.05
C ASN A 45 -5.15 7.46 -27.53
N LEU A 46 -3.95 7.80 -28.01
CA LEU A 46 -3.32 9.07 -27.64
C LEU A 46 -4.04 10.25 -28.33
N PRO A 47 -4.38 11.30 -27.57
CA PRO A 47 -5.16 12.42 -28.07
C PRO A 47 -4.41 13.17 -29.18
N GLU A 48 -5.18 13.68 -30.14
CA GLU A 48 -4.65 14.49 -31.25
C GLU A 48 -4.98 15.97 -31.09
N SER A 49 -5.99 16.29 -30.26
CA SER A 49 -6.43 17.65 -29.94
C SER A 49 -5.94 18.07 -28.56
N SER A 50 -5.68 19.37 -28.40
CA SER A 50 -5.42 20.03 -27.12
C SER A 50 -6.67 20.21 -26.26
N GLU A 51 -7.86 19.92 -26.81
CA GLU A 51 -9.11 20.00 -26.07
C GLU A 51 -9.19 18.92 -24.97
N PRO A 52 -9.80 19.23 -23.81
CA PRO A 52 -10.08 18.25 -22.77
C PRO A 52 -10.96 17.11 -23.31
N GLN A 53 -10.71 15.88 -22.88
CA GLN A 53 -11.62 14.77 -23.15
C GLN A 53 -12.88 14.89 -22.28
N ASP A 54 -13.97 14.23 -22.70
CA ASP A 54 -15.17 14.07 -21.89
C ASP A 54 -15.44 12.57 -21.63
N PRO A 55 -15.30 12.08 -20.38
CA PRO A 55 -14.85 12.81 -19.19
C PRO A 55 -13.34 13.18 -19.25
N PRO A 56 -12.89 14.18 -18.45
CA PRO A 56 -11.51 14.65 -18.48
C PRO A 56 -10.53 13.59 -18.00
N SER A 57 -9.46 13.38 -18.78
CA SER A 57 -8.36 12.47 -18.42
C SER A 57 -7.54 12.99 -17.23
N THR A 58 -6.70 12.15 -16.63
CA THR A 58 -5.73 12.60 -15.62
C THR A 58 -4.80 13.67 -16.19
N ALA A 59 -4.39 13.55 -17.45
CA ALA A 59 -3.58 14.56 -18.13
C ALA A 59 -4.32 15.91 -18.25
N ASP A 60 -5.62 15.89 -18.56
CA ASP A 60 -6.44 17.11 -18.63
C ASP A 60 -6.48 17.84 -17.30
N ARG A 61 -6.69 17.12 -16.20
CA ARG A 61 -6.67 17.68 -14.83
C ARG A 61 -5.32 18.26 -14.44
N VAL A 62 -4.22 17.63 -14.88
CA VAL A 62 -2.87 18.16 -14.65
C VAL A 62 -2.65 19.46 -15.44
N LEU A 63 -3.00 19.46 -16.73
CA LEU A 63 -2.85 20.64 -17.60
C LEU A 63 -3.74 21.80 -17.12
N GLU A 64 -4.94 21.52 -16.63
CA GLU A 64 -5.84 22.52 -16.02
C GLU A 64 -5.19 23.20 -14.81
N LYS A 65 -4.47 22.46 -13.96
CA LYS A 65 -3.72 23.05 -12.83
C LYS A 65 -2.57 23.95 -13.25
N LEU A 66 -2.07 23.80 -14.47
CA LEU A 66 -0.99 24.64 -15.01
C LEU A 66 -1.52 25.89 -15.72
N ARG A 67 -2.74 25.83 -16.25
CA ARG A 67 -3.36 26.90 -17.06
C ARG A 67 -3.50 28.19 -16.26
N GLY A 68 -3.00 29.31 -16.79
CA GLY A 68 -3.13 30.64 -16.18
C GLY A 68 -2.41 30.85 -14.84
N ARG A 69 -1.58 29.90 -14.38
CA ARG A 69 -0.92 29.97 -13.07
C ARG A 69 0.60 29.97 -13.20
N VAL A 70 1.31 30.68 -12.33
CA VAL A 70 2.78 30.61 -12.26
C VAL A 70 3.20 29.41 -11.42
N VAL A 71 3.07 28.22 -12.00
CA VAL A 71 3.59 26.96 -11.47
C VAL A 71 4.87 26.59 -12.23
N PRO A 72 6.06 26.78 -11.65
CA PRO A 72 7.32 26.47 -12.32
C PRO A 72 7.74 24.99 -12.16
N MET A 73 7.13 24.28 -11.21
CA MET A 73 7.33 22.85 -11.01
C MET A 73 6.05 22.19 -10.51
N LEU A 74 5.70 21.05 -11.08
CA LEU A 74 4.54 20.25 -10.68
C LEU A 74 4.90 18.77 -10.67
N PRO A 75 5.37 18.21 -9.54
CA PRO A 75 5.66 16.80 -9.45
C PRO A 75 4.41 15.93 -9.62
N LEU A 76 4.55 14.81 -10.32
CA LEU A 76 3.51 13.78 -10.38
C LEU A 76 3.83 12.71 -9.33
N PHE A 77 3.10 12.73 -8.23
CA PHE A 77 3.32 11.86 -7.08
C PHE A 77 2.21 10.82 -6.96
N GLY A 78 2.57 9.55 -6.87
CA GLY A 78 1.62 8.44 -6.73
C GLY A 78 2.33 7.09 -6.77
N VAL A 79 1.58 6.04 -6.43
CA VAL A 79 2.11 4.66 -6.34
C VAL A 79 2.67 4.12 -7.65
N ALA A 80 3.55 3.11 -7.59
CA ALA A 80 4.02 2.40 -8.79
C ALA A 80 2.82 1.93 -9.62
N GLY A 81 2.81 2.23 -10.92
CA GLY A 81 1.76 1.77 -11.82
C GLY A 81 0.43 2.54 -11.78
N CYS A 82 0.31 3.63 -11.02
CA CYS A 82 -0.91 4.46 -11.00
C CYS A 82 -1.19 5.25 -12.30
N GLY A 83 -0.25 5.27 -13.25
CA GLY A 83 -0.41 5.91 -14.55
C GLY A 83 0.46 7.14 -14.80
N LYS A 84 1.42 7.48 -13.94
CA LYS A 84 2.30 8.68 -14.09
C LYS A 84 2.91 8.81 -15.49
N THR A 85 3.59 7.78 -15.98
CA THR A 85 4.20 7.77 -17.33
C THR A 85 3.16 7.92 -18.44
N ARG A 86 2.00 7.25 -18.32
CA ARG A 86 0.89 7.42 -19.26
C ARG A 86 0.37 8.87 -19.26
N THR A 87 0.21 9.47 -18.09
CA THR A 87 -0.17 10.88 -17.93
C THR A 87 0.86 11.81 -18.57
N ALA A 88 2.16 11.55 -18.39
CA ALA A 88 3.22 12.32 -19.03
C ALA A 88 3.18 12.23 -20.57
N ILE A 89 2.97 11.03 -21.12
CA ILE A 89 2.81 10.81 -22.57
C ILE A 89 1.58 11.59 -23.09
N GLU A 90 0.44 11.49 -22.41
CA GLU A 90 -0.79 12.19 -22.78
C GLU A 90 -0.62 13.72 -22.71
N MET A 91 -0.02 14.24 -21.63
CA MET A 91 0.28 15.67 -21.49
C MET A 91 1.14 16.17 -22.65
N LEU A 92 2.20 15.45 -23.00
CA LEU A 92 3.10 15.83 -24.09
C LEU A 92 2.49 15.63 -25.49
N SER A 93 1.48 14.77 -25.62
CA SER A 93 0.72 14.66 -26.86
C SER A 93 -0.24 15.83 -27.09
N LYS A 94 -0.69 16.50 -26.01
CA LYS A 94 -1.58 17.67 -26.05
C LYS A 94 -0.86 19.01 -25.96
N ASN A 95 0.33 19.04 -25.35
CA ASN A 95 1.05 20.26 -25.02
C ASN A 95 2.54 20.14 -25.35
N TRP A 96 3.14 21.21 -25.85
CA TRP A 96 4.58 21.24 -26.16
C TRP A 96 5.43 20.99 -24.91
N GLY A 97 6.49 20.19 -25.05
CA GLY A 97 7.37 19.88 -23.93
C GLY A 97 8.48 18.90 -24.26
N PHE A 98 9.46 18.80 -23.37
CA PHE A 98 10.62 17.94 -23.48
C PHE A 98 10.49 16.77 -22.51
N TYR A 99 10.78 15.57 -23.00
CA TYR A 99 10.79 14.34 -22.21
C TYR A 99 12.21 13.84 -21.99
N PHE A 100 12.58 13.68 -20.73
CA PHE A 100 13.83 13.07 -20.28
C PHE A 100 13.49 11.88 -19.40
N ASN A 101 14.21 10.77 -19.56
CA ASN A 101 13.99 9.56 -18.75
C ASN A 101 15.32 9.10 -18.14
N GLY A 102 15.35 9.02 -16.81
CA GLY A 102 16.54 8.67 -16.02
C GLY A 102 16.92 7.20 -16.06
N SER A 103 16.03 6.32 -16.52
CA SER A 103 16.28 4.89 -16.71
C SER A 103 17.09 4.65 -17.98
N GLY A 104 17.97 3.65 -17.96
CA GLY A 104 18.78 3.23 -19.12
C GLY A 104 18.07 2.23 -20.04
N THR A 105 17.04 1.54 -19.55
CA THR A 105 16.41 0.41 -20.27
C THR A 105 15.07 0.77 -20.90
N ASP A 106 14.39 1.80 -20.39
CA ASP A 106 13.02 2.14 -20.76
C ASP A 106 12.90 2.89 -22.10
N TRP A 107 11.75 3.54 -22.35
CA TRP A 107 11.50 4.30 -23.58
C TRP A 107 12.23 5.66 -23.63
N GLY A 108 12.25 6.22 -24.83
CA GLY A 108 12.77 7.54 -25.13
C GLY A 108 14.27 7.60 -25.40
N SER A 109 14.81 8.81 -25.47
CA SER A 109 16.23 9.03 -25.80
C SER A 109 17.19 8.65 -24.68
N HIS A 110 18.37 8.12 -25.03
CA HIS A 110 19.49 7.87 -24.12
C HIS A 110 20.17 9.13 -23.57
N ASP A 111 19.81 10.35 -24.00
CA ASP A 111 20.56 11.57 -23.67
C ASP A 111 20.74 11.82 -22.15
N LEU A 112 19.70 11.62 -21.34
CA LEU A 112 19.81 11.74 -19.88
C LEU A 112 20.61 10.59 -19.24
N TYR A 113 20.60 9.40 -19.85
CA TYR A 113 21.45 8.30 -19.40
C TYR A 113 22.93 8.55 -19.74
N ASP A 114 23.22 9.05 -20.95
CA ASP A 114 24.56 9.47 -21.35
C ASP A 114 25.08 10.61 -20.46
N PHE A 115 24.20 11.54 -20.08
CA PHE A 115 24.51 12.58 -19.09
C PHE A 115 24.98 11.96 -17.77
N LEU A 116 24.28 10.95 -17.25
CA LEU A 116 24.69 10.24 -16.02
C LEU A 116 26.04 9.56 -16.20
N GLN A 117 26.27 8.88 -17.32
CA GLN A 117 27.56 8.23 -17.61
C GLN A 117 28.72 9.24 -17.64
N VAL A 118 28.52 10.41 -18.23
CA VAL A 118 29.53 11.49 -18.24
C VAL A 118 29.83 11.98 -16.83
N VAL A 119 28.81 12.21 -16.01
CA VAL A 119 28.98 12.71 -14.64
C VAL A 119 29.63 11.66 -13.74
N SER A 120 29.15 10.41 -13.77
CA SER A 120 29.69 9.34 -12.93
C SER A 120 31.08 8.87 -13.38
N GLY A 121 31.42 9.05 -14.67
CA GLY A 121 32.68 8.61 -15.26
C GLY A 121 33.88 9.51 -14.99
N ASP A 122 33.68 10.73 -14.48
CA ASP A 122 34.76 11.70 -14.26
C ASP A 122 34.65 12.44 -12.92
N LYS A 123 35.74 12.39 -12.16
CA LYS A 123 35.92 13.05 -10.85
C LYS A 123 35.74 14.56 -10.91
N ASN A 124 35.93 15.18 -12.08
CA ASN A 124 35.67 16.60 -12.30
C ASN A 124 34.22 17.01 -12.04
N TYR A 125 33.27 16.08 -12.09
CA TYR A 125 31.86 16.32 -11.81
C TYR A 125 31.44 15.85 -10.40
N LEU A 126 32.29 15.11 -9.69
CA LEU A 126 31.99 14.45 -8.41
C LEU A 126 32.81 15.01 -7.23
N GLY A 127 32.97 16.33 -7.14
CA GLY A 127 33.90 16.96 -6.19
C GLY A 127 33.33 17.45 -4.87
N CYS A 128 32.05 17.21 -4.54
CA CYS A 128 31.37 17.79 -3.37
C CYS A 128 31.67 19.28 -3.16
N ASN A 129 31.60 20.06 -4.24
CA ASN A 129 31.92 21.49 -4.24
C ASN A 129 31.05 22.25 -5.26
N ILE A 130 31.03 23.58 -5.14
CA ILE A 130 30.21 24.46 -6.00
C ILE A 130 30.63 24.36 -7.48
N GLU A 131 31.92 24.17 -7.75
CA GLU A 131 32.41 24.06 -9.13
C GLU A 131 31.85 22.81 -9.83
N SER A 132 31.78 21.68 -9.12
CA SER A 132 31.18 20.44 -9.59
C SER A 132 29.69 20.64 -9.89
N ASN A 133 28.95 21.32 -9.00
CA ASN A 133 27.57 21.70 -9.26
C ASN A 133 27.44 22.52 -10.55
N THR A 134 28.32 23.51 -10.75
CA THR A 134 28.32 24.36 -11.95
C THR A 134 28.58 23.55 -13.22
N ARG A 135 29.53 22.61 -13.19
CA ARG A 135 29.84 21.74 -14.35
C ARG A 135 28.66 20.85 -14.73
N VAL A 136 28.00 20.24 -13.74
CA VAL A 136 26.78 19.43 -13.96
C VAL A 136 25.61 20.30 -14.46
N HIS A 137 25.48 21.52 -13.94
CA HIS A 137 24.48 22.49 -14.42
C HIS A 137 24.68 22.84 -15.90
N ILE A 138 25.92 23.05 -16.34
CA ILE A 138 26.23 23.32 -17.75
C ILE A 138 25.78 22.15 -18.65
N LEU A 139 26.00 20.91 -18.21
CA LEU A 139 25.52 19.72 -18.92
C LEU A 139 23.98 19.64 -18.93
N ALA A 140 23.31 20.03 -17.84
CA ALA A 140 21.85 20.11 -17.79
C ALA A 140 21.29 21.13 -18.81
N LEU A 141 21.94 22.30 -18.95
CA LEU A 141 21.59 23.28 -19.98
C LEU A 141 21.83 22.73 -21.39
N ALA A 142 22.88 21.92 -21.58
CA ALA A 142 23.16 21.27 -22.86
C ALA A 142 22.05 20.29 -23.29
N LEU A 143 21.47 19.53 -22.34
CA LEU A 143 20.31 18.66 -22.61
C LEU A 143 19.13 19.48 -23.18
N ILE A 144 18.80 20.60 -22.55
CA ILE A 144 17.73 21.50 -23.01
C ILE A 144 18.06 22.09 -24.38
N LEU A 145 19.29 22.55 -24.57
CA LEU A 145 19.73 23.11 -25.85
C LEU A 145 19.55 22.11 -26.99
N CYS A 146 19.88 20.83 -26.77
CA CYS A 146 19.67 19.77 -27.76
C CYS A 146 18.19 19.67 -28.16
N ARG A 147 17.28 19.68 -27.19
CA ARG A 147 15.83 19.60 -27.42
C ARG A 147 15.32 20.82 -28.19
N VAL A 148 15.76 22.01 -27.82
CA VAL A 148 15.42 23.26 -28.51
C VAL A 148 15.88 23.22 -29.97
N MET A 149 17.14 22.88 -30.22
CA MET A 149 17.70 22.83 -31.57
C MET A 149 16.97 21.83 -32.46
N ILE A 150 16.71 20.62 -31.95
CA ILE A 150 16.02 19.58 -32.71
C ILE A 150 14.57 19.95 -32.99
N LEU A 151 13.85 20.53 -32.01
CA LEU A 151 12.47 20.98 -32.22
C LEU A 151 12.40 22.11 -33.24
N CYS A 152 13.24 23.15 -33.12
CA CYS A 152 13.31 24.22 -34.13
C CYS A 152 13.55 23.65 -35.52
N HIS A 153 14.47 22.69 -35.65
CA HIS A 153 14.74 22.06 -36.94
C HIS A 153 13.54 21.26 -37.49
N CYS A 154 12.79 20.57 -36.64
CA CYS A 154 11.57 19.88 -37.05
C CYS A 154 10.50 20.87 -37.54
N LEU A 155 10.32 21.99 -36.85
CA LEU A 155 9.42 23.07 -37.26
C LEU A 155 9.86 23.67 -38.60
N ASP A 156 11.16 23.91 -38.80
CA ASP A 156 11.71 24.41 -40.08
C ASP A 156 11.49 23.43 -41.23
N ILE A 157 11.59 22.12 -40.98
CA ILE A 157 11.26 21.11 -42.00
C ILE A 157 9.76 21.17 -42.32
N ALA A 158 8.91 21.22 -41.30
CA ALA A 158 7.45 21.22 -41.47
C ALA A 158 6.98 22.42 -42.30
N GLU A 159 7.46 23.63 -41.97
CA GLU A 159 7.16 24.86 -42.70
C GLU A 159 7.64 24.80 -44.16
N ARG A 160 8.89 24.38 -44.40
CA ARG A 160 9.42 24.24 -45.77
C ARG A 160 8.65 23.25 -46.62
N GLU A 161 8.07 22.23 -46.01
CA GLU A 161 7.32 21.16 -46.67
C GLU A 161 5.80 21.44 -46.70
N GLY A 162 5.35 22.58 -46.18
CA GLY A 162 3.93 22.94 -46.11
C GLY A 162 3.10 21.96 -45.27
N LYS A 163 3.68 21.41 -44.20
CA LYS A 163 3.04 20.46 -43.28
C LYS A 163 2.97 21.04 -41.88
N THR A 164 1.99 20.57 -41.10
CA THR A 164 1.90 20.86 -39.67
C THR A 164 2.69 19.83 -38.88
N PHE A 165 3.42 20.29 -37.85
CA PHE A 165 4.09 19.43 -36.88
C PHE A 165 3.40 19.58 -35.53
N SER A 166 2.87 18.47 -34.99
CA SER A 166 2.05 18.50 -33.77
C SER A 166 2.80 18.09 -32.51
N CYS A 167 2.24 18.43 -31.34
CA CYS A 167 2.70 17.96 -30.03
C CYS A 167 2.83 16.44 -29.99
N LYS A 168 1.84 15.70 -30.53
CA LYS A 168 1.87 14.23 -30.63
C LYS A 168 3.06 13.73 -31.45
N GLN A 169 3.34 14.32 -32.61
CA GLN A 169 4.52 13.94 -33.41
C GLN A 169 5.82 14.23 -32.66
N TRP A 170 5.92 15.40 -32.01
CA TRP A 170 7.07 15.74 -31.20
C TRP A 170 7.28 14.78 -30.02
N MET A 171 6.21 14.44 -29.30
CA MET A 171 6.24 13.44 -28.24
C MET A 171 6.72 12.08 -28.77
N LEU A 172 6.20 11.60 -29.91
CA LEU A 172 6.61 10.33 -30.49
C LEU A 172 8.08 10.30 -30.91
N LEU A 173 8.61 11.41 -31.43
CA LEU A 173 10.04 11.50 -31.74
C LEU A 173 10.90 11.34 -30.47
N GLN A 174 10.42 11.80 -29.32
CA GLN A 174 11.15 11.74 -28.06
C GLN A 174 11.03 10.39 -27.33
N PHE A 175 9.87 9.72 -27.42
CA PHE A 175 9.59 8.43 -26.75
C PHE A 175 9.91 7.21 -27.60
N ALA A 176 9.66 7.31 -28.91
CA ALA A 176 9.56 6.17 -29.81
C ALA A 176 10.48 6.34 -31.03
N ASN A 177 11.58 7.09 -30.91
CA ASN A 177 12.55 7.35 -31.99
C ASN A 177 12.89 6.08 -32.79
N GLN A 178 13.26 5.00 -32.10
CA GLN A 178 13.57 3.71 -32.72
C GLN A 178 12.39 3.14 -33.51
N SER A 179 11.17 3.16 -32.93
CA SER A 179 9.96 2.64 -33.57
C SER A 179 9.51 3.46 -34.77
N VAL A 180 9.69 4.77 -34.75
CA VAL A 180 9.38 5.64 -35.90
C VAL A 180 10.54 5.69 -36.91
N ASN A 181 11.53 4.80 -36.77
CA ASN A 181 12.69 4.64 -37.63
C ASN A 181 13.55 5.91 -37.72
N VAL A 182 13.64 6.67 -36.63
CA VAL A 182 14.52 7.84 -36.51
C VAL A 182 15.63 7.50 -35.50
N GLU A 183 16.87 7.76 -35.87
CA GLU A 183 18.01 7.56 -34.95
C GLU A 183 17.86 8.47 -33.72
N ASP A 184 18.54 8.11 -32.63
CA ASP A 184 18.52 8.93 -31.40
C ASP A 184 19.33 10.22 -31.57
N LEU A 185 18.69 11.21 -32.20
CA LEU A 185 19.28 12.52 -32.50
C LEU A 185 19.65 13.29 -31.22
N PHE A 186 18.86 13.10 -30.16
CA PHE A 186 19.05 13.79 -28.89
C PHE A 186 20.33 13.29 -28.20
N ALA A 187 20.49 11.98 -28.04
CA ALA A 187 21.70 11.38 -27.46
C ALA A 187 22.94 11.69 -28.30
N THR A 188 22.82 11.60 -29.63
CA THR A 188 23.93 11.92 -30.56
C THR A 188 24.38 13.38 -30.42
N LEU A 189 23.44 14.33 -30.39
CA LEU A 189 23.75 15.75 -30.27
C LEU A 189 24.28 16.08 -28.87
N PHE A 190 23.65 15.54 -27.82
CA PHE A 190 24.08 15.73 -26.44
C PHE A 190 25.52 15.25 -26.25
N THR A 191 25.84 14.02 -26.65
CA THR A 191 27.20 13.47 -26.53
C THR A 191 28.23 14.33 -27.27
N SER A 192 27.86 14.91 -28.42
CA SER A 192 28.74 15.79 -29.18
C SER A 192 29.01 17.11 -28.44
N ILE A 193 27.97 17.73 -27.89
CA ILE A 193 28.08 18.97 -27.11
C ILE A 193 28.80 18.71 -25.78
N ALA A 194 28.49 17.62 -25.09
CA ALA A 194 29.10 17.23 -23.83
C ALA A 194 30.61 17.00 -24.00
N LYS A 195 31.07 16.37 -25.09
CA LYS A 195 32.50 16.24 -25.41
C LYS A 195 33.20 17.59 -25.55
N VAL A 196 32.56 18.56 -26.19
CA VAL A 196 33.12 19.91 -26.33
C VAL A 196 33.21 20.62 -24.98
N ILE A 197 32.14 20.55 -24.17
CA ILE A 197 32.09 21.11 -22.79
C ILE A 197 33.11 20.43 -21.88
N HIS A 198 33.33 19.14 -22.05
CA HIS A 198 34.32 18.39 -21.27
C HIS A 198 35.75 18.78 -21.66
N SER A 199 36.00 18.99 -22.96
CA SER A 199 37.32 19.37 -23.48
C SER A 199 37.67 20.85 -23.29
N HIS A 200 36.67 21.71 -23.06
CA HIS A 200 36.84 23.16 -22.95
C HIS A 200 36.05 23.68 -21.75
N THR A 201 36.69 24.44 -20.86
CA THR A 201 35.99 25.09 -19.75
C THR A 201 34.93 26.06 -20.29
N MET A 202 33.65 25.69 -20.14
CA MET A 202 32.52 26.50 -20.57
C MET A 202 32.08 27.41 -19.41
N ASP A 203 31.90 28.70 -19.68
CA ASP A 203 31.32 29.62 -18.71
C ASP A 203 29.80 29.40 -18.60
N ILE A 204 29.32 29.24 -17.37
CA ILE A 204 27.90 28.98 -17.11
C ILE A 204 27.00 30.17 -17.48
N THR A 205 27.49 31.40 -17.35
CA THR A 205 26.73 32.61 -17.66
C THR A 205 26.50 32.70 -19.17
N ILE A 206 27.56 32.44 -19.96
CA ILE A 206 27.48 32.38 -21.42
C ILE A 206 26.53 31.27 -21.86
N MET A 207 26.70 30.05 -21.33
CA MET A 207 25.83 28.92 -21.66
C MET A 207 24.38 29.21 -21.33
N ARG A 208 24.11 29.76 -20.14
CA ARG A 208 22.76 30.11 -19.70
C ARG A 208 22.13 31.16 -20.59
N ALA A 209 22.83 32.26 -20.88
CA ALA A 209 22.32 33.32 -21.76
C ALA A 209 21.98 32.78 -23.15
N PHE A 210 22.85 31.92 -23.70
CA PHE A 210 22.62 31.30 -25.00
C PHE A 210 21.40 30.37 -25.01
N VAL A 211 21.25 29.51 -23.99
CA VAL A 211 20.08 28.63 -23.87
C VAL A 211 18.79 29.43 -23.67
N GLN A 212 18.82 30.46 -22.83
CA GLN A 212 17.68 31.35 -22.60
C GLN A 212 17.23 32.04 -23.90
N GLU A 213 18.16 32.64 -24.66
CA GLU A 213 17.85 33.29 -25.94
C GLU A 213 17.19 32.30 -26.93
N ARG A 214 17.76 31.10 -27.06
CA ARG A 214 17.23 30.06 -27.96
C ARG A 214 15.88 29.55 -27.51
N PHE A 215 15.69 29.35 -26.21
CA PHE A 215 14.43 28.91 -25.63
C PHE A 215 13.34 29.96 -25.79
N SER A 216 13.63 31.25 -25.54
CA SER A 216 12.65 32.33 -25.73
C SER A 216 12.19 32.45 -27.18
N ARG A 217 13.11 32.32 -28.17
CA ARG A 217 12.73 32.30 -29.59
C ARG A 217 11.85 31.11 -29.95
N LEU A 218 12.17 29.93 -29.43
CA LEU A 218 11.34 28.74 -29.62
C LEU A 218 9.96 28.98 -29.00
N HIS A 219 9.90 29.46 -27.76
CA HIS A 219 8.65 29.72 -27.04
C HIS A 219 7.74 30.64 -27.83
N GLN A 220 8.24 31.80 -28.27
CA GLN A 220 7.50 32.73 -29.12
C GLN A 220 6.94 32.06 -30.38
N ARG A 221 7.77 31.26 -31.08
CA ARG A 221 7.32 30.51 -32.26
C ARG A 221 6.22 29.48 -31.95
N LEU A 222 6.25 28.86 -30.77
CA LEU A 222 5.19 27.94 -30.34
C LEU A 222 3.89 28.67 -29.98
N GLU A 223 3.97 29.92 -29.49
CA GLU A 223 2.80 30.79 -29.28
C GLU A 223 2.13 31.13 -30.61
N ASP A 224 2.93 31.48 -31.63
CA ASP A 224 2.44 31.80 -32.98
C ASP A 224 1.73 30.61 -33.66
N LEU A 225 2.03 29.38 -33.24
CA LEU A 225 1.42 28.15 -33.74
C LEU A 225 0.13 27.75 -32.99
N ALA A 226 -0.16 28.36 -31.85
CA ALA A 226 -1.34 28.03 -31.07
C ALA A 226 -2.60 28.60 -31.75
N PRO A 227 -3.68 27.81 -31.92
CA PRO A 227 -4.90 28.33 -32.54
C PRO A 227 -5.50 29.47 -31.69
N GLU A 228 -5.89 30.56 -32.36
CA GLU A 228 -6.65 31.67 -31.77
C GLU A 228 -7.99 31.15 -31.21
N THR A 229 -7.97 30.65 -29.98
CA THR A 229 -9.19 30.29 -29.25
C THR A 229 -9.54 31.44 -28.32
N PRO A 230 -10.81 31.93 -28.33
CA PRO A 230 -11.21 33.15 -27.63
C PRO A 230 -11.15 33.09 -26.09
N VAL A 231 -10.57 32.03 -25.51
CA VAL A 231 -10.54 31.75 -24.06
C VAL A 231 -9.10 31.60 -23.52
N GLN A 232 -8.05 31.63 -24.35
CA GLN A 232 -6.67 31.53 -23.87
C GLN A 232 -6.10 32.90 -23.44
N SER A 233 -6.32 33.29 -22.19
CA SER A 233 -5.70 34.48 -21.58
C SER A 233 -4.27 34.26 -21.06
N SER A 234 -3.67 33.08 -21.28
CA SER A 234 -2.32 32.76 -20.79
C SER A 234 -1.49 32.04 -21.84
N SER A 235 -0.23 32.46 -21.99
CA SER A 235 0.74 31.83 -22.88
C SER A 235 0.93 30.33 -22.59
N PRO A 236 1.12 29.49 -23.64
CA PRO A 236 1.36 28.07 -23.48
C PRO A 236 2.69 27.83 -22.75
N LYS A 237 2.65 26.95 -21.75
CA LYS A 237 3.84 26.53 -21.01
C LYS A 237 4.52 25.36 -21.69
N VAL A 238 5.85 25.41 -21.80
CA VAL A 238 6.64 24.24 -22.21
C VAL A 238 6.88 23.35 -21.00
N LEU A 239 6.48 22.08 -21.11
CA LEU A 239 6.67 21.10 -20.04
C LEU A 239 8.07 20.49 -20.11
N LEU A 240 8.75 20.32 -18.98
CA LEU A 240 10.04 19.64 -18.87
C LEU A 240 9.83 18.40 -18.00
N VAL A 241 9.45 17.29 -18.63
CA VAL A 241 9.15 16.04 -17.92
C VAL A 241 10.45 15.29 -17.64
N ILE A 242 10.68 14.96 -16.37
CA ILE A 242 11.78 14.09 -15.93
C ILE A 242 11.14 12.82 -15.36
N ASP A 243 11.10 11.77 -16.17
CA ASP A 243 10.55 10.47 -15.79
C ASP A 243 11.64 9.58 -15.18
N GLU A 244 11.21 8.65 -14.33
CA GLU A 244 12.08 7.86 -13.46
C GLU A 244 13.08 8.72 -12.64
N ALA A 245 12.62 9.89 -12.19
CA ALA A 245 13.43 10.88 -11.49
C ALA A 245 14.02 10.39 -10.15
N GLN A 246 13.45 9.34 -9.54
CA GLN A 246 14.00 8.74 -8.32
C GLN A 246 15.40 8.14 -8.53
N ILE A 247 15.74 7.73 -9.76
CA ILE A 247 17.09 7.24 -10.08
C ILE A 247 18.10 8.37 -9.85
N LEU A 248 17.78 9.56 -10.36
CA LEU A 248 18.57 10.78 -10.14
C LEU A 248 18.52 11.28 -8.69
N GLY A 249 17.43 11.00 -7.98
CA GLY A 249 17.25 11.37 -6.58
C GLY A 249 18.03 10.49 -5.59
N SER A 250 18.45 9.29 -6.02
CA SER A 250 19.20 8.33 -5.20
C SER A 250 20.66 8.20 -5.62
N ASN A 251 20.98 8.35 -6.91
CA ASN A 251 22.35 8.35 -7.40
C ASN A 251 23.15 9.54 -6.86
N ASP A 252 24.43 9.28 -6.55
CA ASP A 252 25.40 10.28 -6.12
C ASP A 252 24.88 11.17 -4.97
N TRP A 253 24.10 10.58 -4.06
CA TRP A 253 23.61 11.29 -2.88
C TRP A 253 24.77 11.73 -2.00
N GLY A 254 24.82 13.03 -1.69
CA GLY A 254 25.92 13.62 -0.93
C GLY A 254 27.11 14.08 -1.76
N THR A 255 27.05 13.90 -3.08
CA THR A 255 28.10 14.36 -3.99
C THR A 255 27.95 15.83 -4.37
N PHE A 256 26.76 16.42 -4.21
CA PHE A 256 26.48 17.81 -4.56
C PHE A 256 26.10 18.62 -3.31
N LEU A 257 26.29 19.93 -3.36
CA LEU A 257 26.03 20.82 -2.22
C LEU A 257 24.88 21.80 -2.50
N SER A 258 24.18 22.23 -1.45
CA SER A 258 23.25 23.35 -1.56
C SER A 258 23.97 24.65 -1.95
N GLN A 259 23.34 25.48 -2.80
CA GLN A 259 23.85 26.83 -3.08
C GLN A 259 23.71 27.80 -1.89
N ARG A 260 22.88 27.47 -0.89
CA ARG A 260 22.84 28.22 0.39
C ARG A 260 24.10 28.00 1.23
N ALA A 261 24.83 26.92 0.96
CA ALA A 261 25.95 26.58 1.77
C ALA A 261 27.06 27.63 1.58
N LEU A 262 27.61 27.99 2.74
CA LEU A 262 28.98 28.38 2.99
C LEU A 262 29.19 29.89 3.24
N SER A 263 29.28 30.21 4.53
CA SER A 263 30.22 31.21 5.03
C SER A 263 31.64 30.91 4.48
N GLY A 264 32.52 31.90 4.41
CA GLY A 264 33.85 31.74 3.77
C GLY A 264 34.69 30.57 4.31
N ILE A 265 34.45 30.15 5.56
CA ILE A 265 35.15 29.05 6.26
C ILE A 265 34.67 27.68 5.77
N GLU A 266 33.37 27.50 5.57
CA GLU A 266 32.81 26.22 5.15
C GLU A 266 33.12 25.93 3.67
N ARG A 267 33.39 26.97 2.84
CA ARG A 267 33.88 26.85 1.45
C ARG A 267 35.22 26.14 1.34
N GLN A 268 36.06 26.23 2.37
CA GLN A 268 37.42 25.69 2.38
C GLN A 268 37.51 24.30 3.02
N ALA A 269 36.55 23.91 3.86
CA ALA A 269 36.60 22.66 4.63
C ALA A 269 35.99 21.43 3.91
N GLY A 270 35.22 21.64 2.84
CA GLY A 270 34.70 20.56 1.98
C GLY A 270 33.57 19.72 2.62
N ALA A 271 33.20 18.61 1.99
CA ALA A 271 32.05 17.77 2.37
C ALA A 271 32.12 17.20 3.80
N ALA A 272 33.33 17.02 4.34
CA ALA A 272 33.56 16.40 5.64
C ALA A 272 33.14 17.28 6.83
N SER A 273 32.91 18.58 6.61
CA SER A 273 32.46 19.53 7.62
C SER A 273 31.05 20.08 7.41
N CYS A 274 30.38 19.70 6.32
CA CYS A 274 29.03 20.17 6.00
C CYS A 274 27.99 19.30 6.71
N ASP A 275 27.01 19.95 7.34
CA ASP A 275 25.85 19.26 7.92
C ASP A 275 25.10 18.46 6.83
N GLN A 276 24.45 17.36 7.22
CA GLN A 276 23.72 16.49 6.28
C GLN A 276 22.65 17.28 5.50
N ASP A 277 22.14 18.36 6.08
CA ASP A 277 21.15 19.26 5.49
C ASP A 277 21.64 20.03 4.25
N HIS A 278 22.95 20.03 3.98
CA HIS A 278 23.55 20.69 2.81
C HIS A 278 23.89 19.75 1.66
N LEU A 279 23.78 18.43 1.88
CA LEU A 279 24.04 17.42 0.87
C LEU A 279 22.89 17.29 -0.13
N ARG A 280 23.21 17.09 -1.41
CA ARG A 280 22.26 17.06 -2.51
C ARG A 280 22.53 15.88 -3.45
N PRO A 281 21.49 15.29 -4.07
CA PRO A 281 21.64 14.32 -5.15
C PRO A 281 21.87 15.02 -6.51
N ILE A 282 22.22 14.26 -7.55
CA ILE A 282 22.40 14.79 -8.91
C ILE A 282 21.11 15.40 -9.50
N LEU A 283 19.94 14.95 -9.04
CA LEU A 283 18.66 15.57 -9.40
C LEU A 283 18.62 17.07 -9.08
N SER A 284 19.38 17.54 -8.09
CA SER A 284 19.46 18.95 -7.69
C SER A 284 20.05 19.86 -8.75
N PRO A 285 21.34 19.72 -9.14
CA PRO A 285 21.91 20.55 -10.19
C PRO A 285 21.16 20.41 -11.54
N LEU A 286 20.55 19.25 -11.83
CA LEU A 286 19.72 19.05 -13.03
C LEU A 286 18.45 19.94 -13.01
N ILE A 287 17.64 19.86 -11.95
CA ILE A 287 16.43 20.68 -11.81
C ILE A 287 16.79 22.17 -11.80
N HIS A 288 17.89 22.56 -11.14
CA HIS A 288 18.35 23.95 -11.18
C HIS A 288 18.72 24.41 -12.59
N GLY A 289 19.35 23.55 -13.39
CA GLY A 289 19.60 23.82 -14.81
C GLY A 289 18.31 24.10 -15.56
N PHE A 290 17.30 23.24 -15.38
CA PHE A 290 16.02 23.35 -16.06
C PHE A 290 15.22 24.57 -15.62
N TYR A 291 15.32 24.94 -14.35
CA TYR A 291 14.66 26.12 -13.80
C TYR A 291 15.18 27.42 -14.39
N GLN A 292 16.48 27.48 -14.71
CA GLN A 292 17.15 28.70 -15.14
C GLN A 292 17.09 28.93 -16.67
N ILE A 293 16.35 28.11 -17.42
CA ILE A 293 16.24 28.26 -18.87
C ILE A 293 15.31 29.41 -19.29
N THR A 294 14.52 29.94 -18.36
CA THR A 294 13.62 31.08 -18.62
C THR A 294 13.92 32.22 -17.65
N ALA A 295 13.91 33.46 -18.16
CA ALA A 295 13.88 34.64 -17.30
C ALA A 295 12.49 34.84 -16.67
N GLN A 296 11.44 34.33 -17.33
CA GLN A 296 10.05 34.37 -16.88
C GLN A 296 9.61 33.00 -16.38
N GLN A 297 9.28 32.89 -15.09
CA GLN A 297 8.84 31.64 -14.44
C GLN A 297 7.50 31.10 -14.97
N SER A 298 6.82 31.86 -15.83
CA SER A 298 5.56 31.49 -16.48
C SER A 298 5.72 30.68 -17.77
N GLN A 299 6.92 30.60 -18.37
CA GLN A 299 7.10 30.01 -19.71
C GLN A 299 7.38 28.49 -19.69
N ALA A 300 7.88 27.94 -18.59
CA ALA A 300 8.20 26.52 -18.47
C ALA A 300 7.71 25.93 -17.14
N CYS A 301 7.49 24.62 -17.11
CA CYS A 301 7.16 23.87 -15.90
C CYS A 301 7.94 22.55 -15.84
N VAL A 302 8.71 22.34 -14.78
CA VAL A 302 9.40 21.06 -14.53
C VAL A 302 8.43 20.05 -13.92
N VAL A 303 8.33 18.87 -14.50
CA VAL A 303 7.39 17.81 -14.10
C VAL A 303 8.19 16.55 -13.76
N PRO A 304 8.76 16.45 -12.54
CA PRO A 304 9.43 15.23 -12.12
C PRO A 304 8.40 14.14 -11.77
N CYS A 305 8.62 12.93 -12.24
CA CYS A 305 7.81 11.76 -11.95
C CYS A 305 8.65 10.47 -11.95
N GLY A 306 8.12 9.40 -11.37
CA GLY A 306 8.78 8.10 -11.36
C GLY A 306 8.43 7.25 -10.14
N THR A 307 8.76 5.96 -10.19
CA THR A 307 8.36 5.00 -9.16
C THR A 307 9.30 5.03 -7.95
N GLY A 308 8.80 5.47 -6.79
CA GLY A 308 9.59 5.64 -5.58
C GLY A 308 10.22 7.02 -5.43
N LEU A 309 9.86 7.99 -6.28
CA LEU A 309 10.22 9.40 -6.09
C LEU A 309 9.45 9.93 -4.87
N SER A 310 10.16 10.23 -3.79
CA SER A 310 9.55 10.78 -2.58
C SER A 310 9.33 12.30 -2.66
N LEU A 311 8.29 12.82 -2.00
CA LEU A 311 8.24 14.26 -1.71
C LEU A 311 9.45 14.68 -0.85
N TYR A 312 9.88 13.79 0.05
CA TYR A 312 11.08 14.01 0.87
C TYR A 312 12.35 13.98 0.05
N ASP A 313 12.41 13.16 -1.01
CA ASP A 313 13.53 13.16 -1.98
C ASP A 313 13.67 14.47 -2.73
N MET A 314 12.72 15.38 -2.54
CA MET A 314 12.73 16.72 -3.11
C MET A 314 12.63 17.80 -2.03
N GLU A 315 12.65 17.46 -0.74
CA GLU A 315 12.64 18.43 0.37
C GLU A 315 13.84 19.38 0.29
N TRP A 316 14.98 18.88 -0.18
CA TRP A 316 16.16 19.71 -0.42
C TRP A 316 15.93 20.83 -1.44
N LEU A 317 14.88 20.79 -2.27
CA LEU A 317 14.48 21.92 -3.14
C LEU A 317 14.03 23.14 -2.33
N LEU A 318 13.46 22.94 -1.13
CA LEU A 318 13.07 24.04 -0.23
C LEU A 318 14.29 24.89 0.19
N ASP A 319 15.45 24.25 0.27
CA ASP A 319 16.69 24.82 0.77
C ASP A 319 17.70 25.20 -0.31
N SER A 320 17.35 25.03 -1.59
CA SER A 320 18.28 25.27 -2.70
C SER A 320 17.87 26.54 -3.45
N ALA A 321 18.69 27.59 -3.35
CA ALA A 321 18.54 28.84 -4.10
C ALA A 321 19.01 28.67 -5.58
N PRO A 322 18.56 29.52 -6.54
CA PRO A 322 17.67 30.67 -6.39
C PRO A 322 16.23 30.26 -6.70
N GLY A 323 15.58 29.58 -5.77
CA GLY A 323 14.13 29.45 -5.83
C GLY A 323 13.45 30.79 -5.51
N PRO A 324 12.43 31.26 -6.26
CA PRO A 324 11.51 32.29 -5.78
C PRO A 324 11.06 32.00 -4.35
N LYS A 325 10.91 33.05 -3.54
CA LYS A 325 10.30 32.95 -2.21
C LYS A 325 8.97 32.17 -2.31
N GLY A 326 8.77 31.16 -1.45
CA GLY A 326 7.51 30.42 -1.39
C GLY A 326 7.51 29.00 -1.99
N TYR A 327 8.66 28.31 -2.11
CA TYR A 327 8.70 26.91 -2.61
C TYR A 327 7.75 25.95 -1.87
N ALA A 328 7.53 26.15 -0.58
CA ALA A 328 6.56 25.38 0.21
C ALA A 328 5.11 25.55 -0.29
N GLU A 329 4.76 26.72 -0.86
CA GLU A 329 3.46 26.97 -1.50
C GLU A 329 3.41 26.45 -2.95
N LEU A 330 4.58 26.28 -3.60
CA LEU A 330 4.75 25.84 -5.00
C LEU A 330 4.85 24.32 -5.17
N LEU A 331 5.35 23.58 -4.18
CA LEU A 331 5.36 22.11 -4.12
C LEU A 331 3.97 21.57 -3.76
N LYS A 332 2.97 21.83 -4.62
CA LYS A 332 1.66 21.15 -4.57
C LYS A 332 1.67 20.02 -5.59
N PRO A 333 2.26 18.85 -5.27
CA PRO A 333 2.32 17.75 -6.22
C PRO A 333 0.93 17.35 -6.67
N PHE A 334 0.83 16.94 -7.94
CA PHE A 334 -0.35 16.26 -8.41
C PHE A 334 -0.36 14.84 -7.86
N ARG A 335 -1.45 14.47 -7.17
CA ARG A 335 -1.59 13.19 -6.46
C ARG A 335 -2.85 12.41 -6.82
N GLU A 336 -3.68 12.99 -7.67
CA GLU A 336 -5.04 12.50 -7.92
C GLU A 336 -5.01 11.44 -9.04
N PHE A 337 -4.49 10.26 -8.71
CA PHE A 337 -4.52 9.07 -9.56
C PHE A 337 -5.57 8.11 -9.01
N GLU A 338 -6.80 8.21 -9.52
CA GLU A 338 -7.96 7.45 -9.00
C GLU A 338 -7.86 5.94 -9.26
N GLY A 339 -6.99 5.53 -10.19
CA GLY A 339 -6.81 4.14 -10.57
C GLY A 339 -8.09 3.52 -11.12
N TRP A 340 -8.14 2.20 -11.20
CA TRP A 340 -9.36 1.48 -11.59
C TRP A 340 -10.07 0.97 -10.35
N SER A 341 -11.10 1.70 -9.95
CA SER A 341 -11.88 1.49 -8.72
C SER A 341 -13.15 0.64 -8.91
N SER A 342 -13.53 0.34 -10.15
CA SER A 342 -14.73 -0.43 -10.50
C SER A 342 -14.44 -1.42 -11.62
N LEU A 343 -15.26 -2.47 -11.71
CA LEU A 343 -15.23 -3.44 -12.81
C LEU A 343 -15.50 -2.77 -14.17
N GLU A 344 -16.37 -1.76 -14.18
CA GLU A 344 -16.74 -0.98 -15.37
C GLU A 344 -15.53 -0.32 -16.04
N HIS A 345 -14.56 0.18 -15.26
CA HIS A 345 -13.32 0.73 -15.82
C HIS A 345 -12.54 -0.31 -16.62
N VAL A 346 -12.45 -1.55 -16.12
CA VAL A 346 -11.76 -2.66 -16.80
C VAL A 346 -12.50 -3.06 -18.07
N GLN A 347 -13.83 -3.17 -17.99
CA GLN A 347 -14.69 -3.50 -19.13
C GLN A 347 -14.62 -2.45 -20.23
N SER A 348 -14.69 -1.16 -19.86
CA SER A 348 -14.57 -0.03 -20.78
C SER A 348 -13.21 -0.02 -21.47
N TYR A 349 -12.13 -0.30 -20.73
CA TYR A 349 -10.80 -0.37 -21.31
C TYR A 349 -10.64 -1.56 -22.27
N ARG A 350 -11.17 -2.73 -21.92
CA ARG A 350 -11.23 -3.89 -22.85
C ARG A 350 -11.97 -3.53 -24.13
N ALA A 351 -13.13 -2.87 -24.02
CA ALA A 351 -13.92 -2.43 -25.17
C ALA A 351 -13.15 -1.43 -26.05
N LEU A 352 -12.38 -0.51 -25.44
CA LEU A 352 -11.49 0.42 -26.14
C LEU A 352 -10.37 -0.29 -26.91
N VAL A 353 -9.71 -1.27 -26.28
CA VAL A 353 -8.66 -2.07 -26.96
C VAL A 353 -9.27 -2.81 -28.15
N ARG A 354 -10.43 -3.45 -27.94
CA ARG A 354 -11.17 -4.17 -28.97
C ARG A 354 -11.56 -3.28 -30.16
N SER A 355 -12.10 -2.08 -29.89
CA SER A 355 -12.55 -1.16 -30.94
C SER A 355 -11.40 -0.56 -31.75
N SER A 356 -10.19 -0.56 -31.19
CA SER A 356 -8.98 -0.07 -31.85
C SER A 356 -8.37 -1.06 -32.86
N LEU A 357 -8.86 -2.30 -32.92
CA LEU A 357 -8.37 -3.33 -33.83
C LEU A 357 -8.92 -3.14 -35.25
N SER A 358 -8.07 -3.38 -36.26
CA SER A 358 -8.35 -3.04 -37.66
C SER A 358 -9.23 -4.04 -38.42
N SER A 359 -9.39 -5.27 -37.93
CA SER A 359 -10.14 -6.33 -38.63
C SER A 359 -11.01 -7.14 -37.67
N ASP A 360 -12.11 -7.70 -38.19
CA ASP A 360 -12.98 -8.58 -37.40
C ASP A 360 -12.29 -9.89 -37.00
N ASN A 361 -11.31 -10.35 -37.78
CA ASN A 361 -10.47 -11.48 -37.40
C ASN A 361 -9.60 -11.14 -36.18
N SER A 362 -8.91 -9.98 -36.18
CA SER A 362 -8.11 -9.54 -35.02
C SER A 362 -8.98 -9.32 -33.78
N LYS A 363 -10.22 -8.82 -33.96
CA LYS A 363 -11.23 -8.71 -32.91
C LYS A 363 -11.61 -10.09 -32.34
N ALA A 364 -11.87 -11.09 -33.19
CA ALA A 364 -12.21 -12.44 -32.74
C ALA A 364 -11.05 -13.10 -31.97
N ILE A 365 -9.81 -12.90 -32.42
CA ILE A 365 -8.61 -13.38 -31.72
C ILE A 365 -8.46 -12.67 -30.37
N PHE A 366 -8.67 -11.35 -30.33
CA PHE A 366 -8.65 -10.59 -29.08
C PHE A 366 -9.70 -11.10 -28.09
N ASP A 367 -10.93 -11.40 -28.53
CA ASP A 367 -11.95 -11.97 -27.64
C ASP A 367 -11.56 -13.33 -27.08
N LYS A 368 -10.80 -14.12 -27.84
CA LYS A 368 -10.24 -15.39 -27.38
C LYS A 368 -9.12 -15.18 -26.36
N CYS A 369 -8.24 -14.21 -26.59
CA CYS A 369 -7.09 -13.92 -25.71
C CYS A 369 -7.51 -13.20 -24.42
N VAL A 370 -8.49 -12.30 -24.54
CA VAL A 370 -8.98 -11.41 -23.48
C VAL A 370 -10.52 -11.54 -23.47
N PRO A 371 -11.05 -12.68 -22.97
CA PRO A 371 -12.50 -12.90 -22.93
C PRO A 371 -13.16 -11.94 -21.92
N GLU A 372 -14.46 -11.72 -22.04
CA GLU A 372 -15.20 -10.86 -21.10
C GLU A 372 -15.09 -11.34 -19.65
N THR A 373 -15.08 -12.66 -19.44
CA THR A 373 -14.90 -13.31 -18.14
C THR A 373 -13.58 -12.94 -17.46
N SER A 374 -12.54 -12.58 -18.22
CA SER A 374 -11.25 -12.16 -17.67
C SER A 374 -11.31 -10.82 -16.94
N THR A 375 -12.28 -9.95 -17.27
CA THR A 375 -12.39 -8.61 -16.68
C THR A 375 -12.66 -8.65 -15.17
N THR A 376 -13.47 -9.62 -14.72
CA THR A 376 -13.73 -9.86 -13.30
C THR A 376 -12.45 -10.24 -12.57
N LEU A 377 -11.68 -11.20 -13.10
CA LEU A 377 -10.46 -11.65 -12.46
C LEU A 377 -9.36 -10.58 -12.46
N LEU A 378 -9.23 -9.81 -13.55
CA LEU A 378 -8.36 -8.64 -13.62
C LEU A 378 -8.70 -7.62 -12.53
N PHE A 379 -9.99 -7.34 -12.34
CA PHE A 379 -10.44 -6.43 -11.30
C PHE A 379 -10.17 -7.01 -9.90
N GLU A 380 -10.60 -8.23 -9.61
CA GLU A 380 -10.44 -8.84 -8.28
C GLU A 380 -8.98 -8.94 -7.83
N ARG A 381 -8.06 -9.26 -8.76
CA ARG A 381 -6.63 -9.47 -8.44
C ARG A 381 -5.79 -8.22 -8.55
N LEU A 382 -6.08 -7.33 -9.51
CA LEU A 382 -5.19 -6.24 -9.91
C LEU A 382 -5.83 -4.84 -9.81
N ARG A 383 -7.04 -4.71 -9.24
CA ARG A 383 -7.71 -3.40 -9.03
C ARG A 383 -6.89 -2.43 -8.19
N GLY A 384 -7.15 -1.14 -8.41
CA GLY A 384 -6.50 -0.04 -7.72
C GLY A 384 -5.52 0.72 -8.62
N ARG A 385 -4.96 0.08 -9.64
CA ARG A 385 -3.93 0.69 -10.51
C ARG A 385 -4.11 0.38 -11.99
N PHE A 386 -3.66 1.34 -12.80
CA PHE A 386 -3.72 1.26 -14.26
C PHE A 386 -2.71 0.24 -14.84
N ARG A 387 -1.41 0.35 -14.50
CA ARG A 387 -0.35 -0.40 -15.19
C ARG A 387 -0.40 -1.92 -14.96
N PRO A 388 -0.68 -2.46 -13.75
CA PRO A 388 -0.82 -3.90 -13.56
C PRO A 388 -1.83 -4.53 -14.51
N ILE A 389 -3.03 -3.96 -14.61
CA ILE A 389 -4.08 -4.52 -15.46
C ILE A 389 -3.71 -4.40 -16.94
N VAL A 390 -3.16 -3.26 -17.35
CA VAL A 390 -2.68 -3.07 -18.74
C VAL A 390 -1.56 -4.06 -19.09
N SER A 391 -0.64 -4.33 -18.17
CA SER A 391 0.46 -5.28 -18.39
C SER A 391 -0.06 -6.72 -18.50
N ALA A 392 -1.05 -7.09 -17.69
CA ALA A 392 -1.72 -8.39 -17.80
C ALA A 392 -2.40 -8.55 -19.17
N ILE A 393 -3.10 -7.51 -19.67
CA ILE A 393 -3.72 -7.53 -21.00
C ILE A 393 -2.66 -7.66 -22.11
N GLU A 394 -1.53 -6.93 -22.01
CA GLU A 394 -0.40 -7.05 -22.96
C GLU A 394 0.15 -8.50 -23.00
N LEU A 395 0.30 -9.15 -21.84
CA LEU A 395 0.75 -10.54 -21.73
C LEU A 395 -0.28 -11.55 -22.26
N MET A 396 -1.57 -11.34 -22.01
CA MET A 396 -2.66 -12.17 -22.54
C MET A 396 -2.67 -12.12 -24.08
N ILE A 397 -2.50 -10.94 -24.68
CA ILE A 397 -2.42 -10.77 -26.13
C ILE A 397 -1.18 -11.47 -26.69
N THR A 398 -0.02 -11.28 -26.06
CA THR A 398 1.26 -11.81 -26.54
C THR A 398 1.31 -13.34 -26.47
N SER A 399 0.88 -13.91 -25.35
CA SER A 399 0.82 -15.38 -25.15
C SER A 399 -0.19 -16.05 -26.08
N GLY A 400 -1.37 -15.45 -26.29
CA GLY A 400 -2.38 -15.98 -27.21
C GLY A 400 -1.96 -15.99 -28.68
N ASN A 401 -1.04 -15.09 -29.07
CA ASN A 401 -0.45 -15.10 -30.43
C ASN A 401 0.62 -16.20 -30.60
N ALA A 402 1.26 -16.63 -29.52
CA ALA A 402 2.35 -17.62 -29.55
C ALA A 402 1.86 -19.07 -29.42
N SER A 403 0.66 -19.32 -28.89
CA SER A 403 0.12 -20.67 -28.69
C SER A 403 -0.36 -21.31 -30.01
N SER A 404 0.39 -22.28 -30.52
CA SER A 404 0.00 -23.11 -31.68
C SER A 404 -1.10 -24.13 -31.37
N ASP A 405 -1.26 -24.52 -30.09
CA ASP A 405 -2.13 -25.62 -29.65
C ASP A 405 -3.53 -25.18 -29.17
N GLY A 406 -3.88 -23.91 -29.36
CA GLY A 406 -5.27 -23.44 -29.24
C GLY A 406 -5.79 -23.18 -27.82
N GLU A 407 -5.11 -23.60 -26.76
CA GLU A 407 -5.47 -23.30 -25.37
C GLU A 407 -4.76 -22.04 -24.87
N ILE A 408 -5.52 -20.95 -24.71
CA ILE A 408 -4.99 -19.66 -24.23
C ILE A 408 -5.28 -19.58 -22.73
N ASP A 409 -4.26 -19.76 -21.91
CA ASP A 409 -4.35 -19.64 -20.46
C ASP A 409 -4.17 -18.18 -20.02
N TRP A 410 -5.23 -17.40 -20.24
CA TRP A 410 -5.28 -15.99 -19.86
C TRP A 410 -5.30 -15.82 -18.33
N GLU A 411 -5.82 -16.80 -17.57
CA GLU A 411 -5.81 -16.80 -16.11
C GLU A 411 -4.37 -16.80 -15.58
N LYS A 412 -3.52 -17.67 -16.13
CA LYS A 412 -2.09 -17.72 -15.79
C LYS A 412 -1.37 -16.39 -16.02
N GLN A 413 -1.73 -15.61 -17.04
CA GLN A 413 -1.11 -14.30 -17.27
C GLN A 413 -1.46 -13.27 -16.19
N ILE A 414 -2.71 -13.30 -15.71
CA ILE A 414 -3.16 -12.48 -14.59
C ILE A 414 -2.40 -12.89 -13.31
N MET A 415 -2.32 -14.19 -13.04
CA MET A 415 -1.59 -14.71 -11.88
C MET A 415 -0.09 -14.42 -11.96
N THR A 416 0.51 -14.46 -13.16
CA THR A 416 1.92 -14.14 -13.38
C THR A 416 2.18 -12.66 -13.10
N THR A 417 1.29 -11.77 -13.58
CA THR A 417 1.39 -10.34 -13.30
C THR A 417 1.27 -10.06 -11.81
N GLU A 418 0.32 -10.69 -11.13
CA GLU A 418 0.17 -10.60 -9.68
C GLU A 418 1.43 -11.09 -8.95
N LEU A 419 1.97 -12.25 -9.32
CA LEU A 419 3.16 -12.84 -8.71
C LEU A 419 4.38 -11.91 -8.85
N GLN A 420 4.58 -11.29 -10.02
CA GLN A 420 5.66 -10.32 -10.25
C GLN A 420 5.57 -9.11 -9.31
N LEU A 421 4.36 -8.69 -8.94
CA LEU A 421 4.15 -7.57 -8.02
C LEU A 421 4.40 -7.95 -6.56
N ILE A 422 4.16 -9.21 -6.16
CA ILE A 422 4.11 -9.61 -4.74
C ILE A 422 5.26 -10.53 -4.31
N SER A 423 6.06 -11.05 -5.23
CA SER A 423 7.09 -12.07 -4.93
C SER A 423 8.24 -11.50 -4.09
N THR A 424 8.79 -12.32 -3.20
CA THR A 424 10.01 -12.00 -2.44
C THR A 424 11.25 -12.78 -2.91
N GLU A 425 11.09 -13.54 -3.99
CA GLU A 425 12.15 -14.36 -4.59
C GLU A 425 13.16 -13.51 -5.36
N ASN A 426 14.42 -13.94 -5.35
CA ASN A 426 15.53 -13.15 -5.90
C ASN A 426 15.41 -12.88 -7.41
N GLY A 427 14.70 -13.72 -8.16
CA GLY A 427 14.45 -13.55 -9.59
C GLY A 427 13.52 -12.39 -9.95
N TYR A 428 12.80 -11.82 -8.97
CA TYR A 428 11.83 -10.74 -9.15
C TYR A 428 12.26 -9.43 -8.47
N PHE A 429 13.57 -9.27 -8.17
CA PHE A 429 14.16 -8.01 -7.70
C PHE A 429 14.25 -6.97 -8.83
N THR A 430 13.10 -6.56 -9.36
CA THR A 430 13.00 -5.54 -10.41
C THR A 430 12.02 -4.44 -10.00
N GLY A 431 12.14 -3.26 -10.60
CA GLY A 431 11.24 -2.14 -10.36
C GLY A 431 9.77 -2.55 -10.57
N GLY A 432 8.89 -2.15 -9.64
CA GLY A 432 7.47 -2.49 -9.67
C GLY A 432 7.05 -3.65 -8.76
N ASN A 433 7.99 -4.42 -8.21
CA ASN A 433 7.70 -5.40 -7.15
C ASN A 433 7.50 -4.69 -5.80
N ILE A 434 6.29 -4.84 -5.24
CA ILE A 434 5.84 -4.14 -4.05
C ILE A 434 6.49 -4.72 -2.78
N ALA A 435 6.69 -6.03 -2.69
CA ALA A 435 7.32 -6.63 -1.51
C ALA A 435 8.79 -6.17 -1.39
N PHE A 436 9.46 -6.02 -2.53
CA PHE A 436 10.77 -5.39 -2.60
C PHE A 436 10.73 -3.90 -2.27
N ASP A 437 9.75 -3.15 -2.79
CA ASP A 437 9.59 -1.72 -2.48
C ASP A 437 9.34 -1.48 -0.99
N ILE A 438 8.59 -2.36 -0.30
CA ILE A 438 8.44 -2.35 1.16
C ILE A 438 9.80 -2.52 1.85
N SER A 439 10.57 -3.53 1.44
CA SER A 439 11.88 -3.83 2.02
C SER A 439 12.86 -2.66 1.83
N ARG A 440 12.85 -2.07 0.63
CA ARG A 440 13.65 -0.90 0.27
C ARG A 440 13.27 0.32 1.12
N MET A 441 11.97 0.57 1.30
CA MET A 441 11.49 1.69 2.12
C MET A 441 11.92 1.53 3.58
N ILE A 442 11.71 0.35 4.19
CA ILE A 442 12.07 0.11 5.59
C ILE A 442 13.58 0.28 5.78
N SER A 443 14.39 -0.32 4.91
CA SER A 443 15.84 -0.17 4.92
C SER A 443 16.26 1.31 4.82
N ARG A 444 15.57 2.09 3.97
CA ARG A 444 15.84 3.51 3.79
C ARG A 444 15.53 4.34 5.05
N ILE A 445 14.43 4.02 5.72
CA ILE A 445 14.04 4.70 6.97
C ILE A 445 15.06 4.39 8.07
N ASP A 446 15.54 3.15 8.14
CA ASP A 446 16.56 2.73 9.09
C ASP A 446 17.92 3.39 8.83
N LEU A 447 18.27 3.61 7.56
CA LEU A 447 19.50 4.32 7.16
C LEU A 447 19.44 5.83 7.46
N PHE A 448 18.25 6.44 7.35
CA PHE A 448 18.07 7.88 7.47
C PHE A 448 17.10 8.26 8.61
N LYS A 449 17.28 7.64 9.80
CA LYS A 449 16.35 7.78 10.95
C LYS A 449 16.02 9.21 11.34
N SER A 450 16.98 10.14 11.28
CA SER A 450 16.77 11.56 11.58
C SER A 450 15.75 12.20 10.62
N ARG A 451 15.88 11.91 9.32
CA ARG A 451 15.01 12.44 8.25
C ARG A 451 13.61 11.82 8.27
N TYR A 452 13.52 10.54 8.65
CA TYR A 452 12.26 9.80 8.72
C TYR A 452 11.72 9.62 10.15
N ALA A 453 12.18 10.42 11.13
CA ALA A 453 11.83 10.25 12.54
C ALA A 453 10.30 10.29 12.81
N LYS A 454 9.57 11.11 12.05
CA LYS A 454 8.10 11.18 12.10
C LYS A 454 7.37 9.92 11.57
N TYR A 455 8.08 8.99 10.93
CA TYR A 455 7.54 7.82 10.24
C TYR A 455 7.99 6.48 10.83
N GLN A 456 8.50 6.47 12.06
CA GLN A 456 9.05 5.27 12.70
C GLN A 456 8.03 4.12 12.91
N ASN A 457 6.74 4.37 12.64
CA ASN A 457 5.66 3.39 12.82
C ASN A 457 5.25 2.66 11.54
N ILE A 458 5.97 2.77 10.42
CA ILE A 458 5.55 2.15 9.15
C ILE A 458 5.42 0.62 9.25
N ARG A 459 6.36 -0.06 9.91
CA ARG A 459 6.26 -1.50 10.13
C ARG A 459 4.97 -1.85 10.88
N THR A 460 4.65 -1.07 11.91
CA THR A 460 3.41 -1.20 12.69
C THR A 460 2.17 -0.94 11.84
N ILE A 461 2.19 0.07 10.96
CA ILE A 461 1.06 0.35 10.04
C ILE A 461 0.88 -0.80 9.05
N LEU A 462 1.95 -1.40 8.54
CA LEU A 462 1.88 -2.58 7.68
C LEU A 462 1.31 -3.80 8.42
N GLN A 463 1.73 -4.03 9.66
CA GLN A 463 1.16 -5.08 10.51
C GLN A 463 -0.35 -4.85 10.75
N PHE A 464 -0.74 -3.60 11.03
CA PHE A 464 -2.14 -3.22 11.20
C PHE A 464 -2.95 -3.40 9.93
N PHE A 465 -2.41 -3.01 8.76
CA PHE A 465 -3.07 -3.24 7.47
C PHE A 465 -3.35 -4.71 7.22
N VAL A 466 -2.34 -5.55 7.46
CA VAL A 466 -2.48 -7.00 7.35
C VAL A 466 -3.56 -7.49 8.30
N LEU A 467 -3.46 -7.19 9.60
CA LEU A 467 -4.43 -7.63 10.61
C LEU A 467 -5.86 -7.10 10.36
N GLN A 468 -6.04 -5.83 10.00
CA GLN A 468 -7.36 -5.24 9.76
C GLN A 468 -8.06 -5.88 8.57
N TYR A 469 -7.35 -6.10 7.48
CA TYR A 469 -7.94 -6.76 6.33
C TYR A 469 -8.31 -8.19 6.68
N TYR A 470 -7.43 -8.88 7.38
CA TYR A 470 -7.61 -10.29 7.73
C TYR A 470 -8.69 -10.54 8.79
N LEU A 471 -8.83 -9.66 9.78
CA LEU A 471 -9.84 -9.77 10.85
C LEU A 471 -11.19 -9.16 10.46
N HIS A 472 -11.20 -8.09 9.68
CA HIS A 472 -12.41 -7.30 9.45
C HIS A 472 -12.82 -7.21 7.97
N GLY A 473 -11.98 -7.67 7.03
CA GLY A 473 -12.19 -7.49 5.60
C GLY A 473 -12.20 -6.02 5.18
N CYS A 474 -11.63 -5.14 6.01
CA CYS A 474 -11.73 -3.70 5.85
C CYS A 474 -10.41 -3.11 5.34
N PRO A 475 -10.49 -2.08 4.46
CA PRO A 475 -9.32 -1.29 4.12
C PRO A 475 -8.87 -0.45 5.31
N VAL A 476 -7.60 -0.06 5.33
CA VAL A 476 -7.07 0.90 6.31
C VAL A 476 -7.05 2.30 5.72
N VAL A 477 -7.64 3.26 6.43
CA VAL A 477 -7.59 4.68 6.07
C VAL A 477 -6.85 5.42 7.18
N LEU A 478 -5.71 6.01 6.85
CA LEU A 478 -4.91 6.77 7.80
C LEU A 478 -5.43 8.21 7.89
N HIS A 479 -5.28 8.86 9.04
CA HIS A 479 -5.75 10.23 9.25
C HIS A 479 -4.99 11.26 8.39
N THR A 480 -3.74 10.95 8.07
CA THR A 480 -2.80 11.80 7.36
C THR A 480 -2.30 11.14 6.07
N GLU A 481 -1.65 11.95 5.25
CA GLU A 481 -0.88 11.45 4.11
C GLU A 481 0.44 10.84 4.60
N GLU A 482 0.51 9.53 4.60
CA GLU A 482 1.75 8.77 4.83
C GLU A 482 2.45 8.52 3.50
N ALA A 483 3.20 9.52 3.04
CA ALA A 483 3.92 9.47 1.76
C ALA A 483 4.86 8.26 1.59
N PRO A 484 5.59 7.78 2.61
CA PRO A 484 6.43 6.58 2.45
C PRO A 484 5.64 5.32 2.05
N LEU A 485 4.42 5.12 2.58
CA LEU A 485 3.56 3.99 2.20
C LEU A 485 3.10 4.09 0.74
N VAL A 486 2.96 5.31 0.22
CA VAL A 486 2.65 5.59 -1.18
C VAL A 486 3.86 5.33 -2.08
N GLU A 487 5.05 5.69 -1.62
CA GLU A 487 6.32 5.46 -2.31
C GLU A 487 6.69 3.98 -2.38
N ALA A 488 6.44 3.23 -1.30
CA ALA A 488 6.60 1.79 -1.24
C ALA A 488 5.49 1.03 -1.98
N SER A 489 4.60 1.75 -2.68
CA SER A 489 3.55 1.13 -3.48
C SER A 489 2.64 0.24 -2.63
N VAL A 490 2.34 0.63 -1.39
CA VAL A 490 1.41 -0.09 -0.51
C VAL A 490 0.11 0.67 -0.31
N GLY A 491 0.17 2.00 -0.29
CA GLY A 491 -0.98 2.87 -0.06
C GLY A 491 -1.18 3.90 -1.14
N ARG A 492 -2.41 4.36 -1.34
CA ARG A 492 -2.75 5.42 -2.31
C ARG A 492 -3.37 6.62 -1.62
N ILE A 493 -3.17 7.80 -2.20
CA ILE A 493 -3.76 9.03 -1.67
C ILE A 493 -5.17 9.19 -2.24
N MET A 494 -6.16 9.24 -1.37
CA MET A 494 -7.57 9.47 -1.74
C MET A 494 -8.13 10.66 -0.99
N ASN A 495 -9.15 11.30 -1.56
CA ASN A 495 -9.94 12.30 -0.85
C ASN A 495 -11.06 11.59 -0.08
N VAL A 496 -10.93 11.54 1.24
CA VAL A 496 -11.87 10.89 2.16
C VAL A 496 -12.37 11.93 3.16
N GLY A 497 -13.67 12.22 3.13
CA GLY A 497 -14.28 13.25 4.00
C GLY A 497 -13.76 14.67 3.73
N GLY A 498 -13.38 14.98 2.48
CA GLY A 498 -12.82 16.28 2.11
C GLY A 498 -11.34 16.47 2.42
N ALA A 499 -10.69 15.49 3.07
CA ALA A 499 -9.27 15.49 3.38
C ALA A 499 -8.50 14.46 2.54
N LYS A 500 -7.27 14.78 2.15
CA LYS A 500 -6.36 13.82 1.52
C LYS A 500 -5.79 12.88 2.57
N ARG A 501 -5.98 11.58 2.37
CA ARG A 501 -5.60 10.51 3.30
C ARG A 501 -4.93 9.36 2.57
N THR A 502 -4.01 8.67 3.24
CA THR A 502 -3.45 7.42 2.72
C THR A 502 -4.41 6.27 2.98
N VAL A 503 -4.76 5.53 1.94
CA VAL A 503 -5.65 4.37 1.96
C VAL A 503 -4.88 3.12 1.56
N LEU A 504 -4.99 2.04 2.35
CA LEU A 504 -4.42 0.72 2.11
C LEU A 504 -5.59 -0.24 1.84
N ASP A 505 -5.87 -0.52 0.57
CA ASP A 505 -7.05 -1.29 0.17
C ASP A 505 -6.83 -2.21 -1.06
N GLU A 506 -5.63 -2.18 -1.62
CA GLU A 506 -5.31 -2.91 -2.85
C GLU A 506 -4.99 -4.39 -2.54
N PRO A 507 -5.65 -5.37 -3.19
CA PRO A 507 -5.47 -6.79 -2.90
C PRO A 507 -4.03 -7.29 -3.02
N PHE A 508 -3.33 -6.88 -4.08
CA PHE A 508 -1.94 -7.26 -4.30
C PHE A 508 -0.99 -6.53 -3.31
N ALA A 509 -1.32 -5.33 -2.83
CA ALA A 509 -0.51 -4.62 -1.84
C ALA A 509 -0.57 -5.32 -0.48
N LEU A 510 -1.76 -5.80 -0.09
CA LEU A 510 -1.92 -6.68 1.06
C LEU A 510 -1.08 -7.94 0.90
N ARG A 511 -1.22 -8.64 -0.23
CA ARG A 511 -0.45 -9.87 -0.50
C ARG A 511 1.06 -9.63 -0.47
N ALA A 512 1.52 -8.50 -1.00
CA ALA A 512 2.92 -8.10 -0.92
C ALA A 512 3.38 -7.87 0.52
N ALA A 513 2.57 -7.20 1.35
CA ALA A 513 2.85 -7.00 2.77
C ALA A 513 2.93 -8.34 3.53
N VAL A 514 2.03 -9.29 3.23
CA VAL A 514 2.08 -10.65 3.80
C VAL A 514 3.32 -11.40 3.39
N ASN A 515 3.67 -11.37 2.11
CA ASN A 515 4.88 -12.02 1.61
C ASN A 515 6.15 -11.39 2.19
N TYR A 516 6.16 -10.06 2.38
CA TYR A 516 7.21 -9.36 3.10
C TYR A 516 7.36 -9.91 4.53
N PHE A 517 6.28 -9.96 5.31
CA PHE A 517 6.35 -10.50 6.68
C PHE A 517 6.68 -12.00 6.72
N ARG A 518 6.25 -12.80 5.75
CA ARG A 518 6.67 -14.21 5.64
C ARG A 518 8.19 -14.36 5.67
N LYS A 519 8.89 -13.42 5.02
CA LYS A 519 10.34 -13.43 4.87
C LYS A 519 11.05 -12.73 6.02
N GLU A 520 10.59 -11.53 6.38
CA GLU A 520 11.29 -10.61 7.29
C GLU A 520 10.78 -10.66 8.75
N ASP A 521 9.60 -11.26 8.99
CA ASP A 521 9.01 -11.44 10.32
C ASP A 521 8.21 -12.77 10.41
N PRO A 522 8.90 -13.93 10.38
CA PRO A 522 8.24 -15.23 10.34
C PRO A 522 7.34 -15.50 11.55
N ASP A 523 7.66 -14.92 12.71
CA ASP A 523 6.87 -15.05 13.93
C ASP A 523 5.51 -14.36 13.78
N PHE A 524 5.48 -13.11 13.29
CA PHE A 524 4.24 -12.40 12.98
C PHE A 524 3.43 -13.13 11.89
N HIS A 525 4.09 -13.60 10.84
CA HIS A 525 3.41 -14.38 9.80
C HIS A 525 2.85 -15.69 10.35
N SER A 526 3.59 -16.40 11.22
CA SER A 526 3.11 -17.63 11.86
C SER A 526 1.90 -17.34 12.74
N ALA A 527 1.92 -16.26 13.52
CA ALA A 527 0.78 -15.84 14.34
C ALA A 527 -0.47 -15.56 13.48
N ILE A 528 -0.30 -14.88 12.33
CA ILE A 528 -1.36 -14.69 11.34
C ILE A 528 -1.84 -16.04 10.80
N CYS A 529 -0.96 -16.92 10.33
CA CYS A 529 -1.37 -18.24 9.81
C CYS A 529 -2.09 -19.11 10.85
N SER A 530 -1.68 -19.04 12.11
CA SER A 530 -2.37 -19.69 13.23
C SER A 530 -3.77 -19.11 13.42
N LEU A 531 -3.95 -17.79 13.28
CA LEU A 531 -5.27 -17.14 13.26
C LEU A 531 -6.13 -17.58 12.05
N PHE A 532 -5.52 -17.82 10.87
CA PHE A 532 -6.22 -18.16 9.61
C PHE A 532 -6.47 -19.64 9.36
N SER A 533 -5.92 -20.52 10.18
CA SER A 533 -6.27 -21.94 10.14
C SER A 533 -7.73 -22.21 10.59
N LEU A 534 -8.49 -21.14 10.88
CA LEU A 534 -9.81 -21.13 11.49
C LEU A 534 -10.77 -20.13 10.76
N SER A 535 -11.20 -20.46 9.53
CA SER A 535 -12.42 -20.05 8.74
C SER A 535 -12.89 -18.54 8.65
N PRO A 536 -13.58 -18.07 7.58
CA PRO A 536 -13.71 -16.63 7.27
C PRO A 536 -15.12 -15.98 7.40
N THR A 537 -15.79 -16.03 8.56
CA THR A 537 -17.14 -15.41 8.76
C THR A 537 -17.24 -14.53 10.03
N ALA A 538 -18.18 -13.59 10.12
CA ALA A 538 -18.30 -12.72 11.32
C ALA A 538 -18.83 -13.45 12.58
N SER A 539 -19.68 -14.48 12.42
CA SER A 539 -19.94 -15.46 13.49
C SER A 539 -18.69 -16.27 13.81
N VAL A 540 -17.80 -16.41 12.84
CA VAL A 540 -16.51 -17.05 13.03
C VAL A 540 -15.60 -16.19 13.89
N LEU A 541 -15.57 -14.85 13.81
CA LEU A 541 -14.74 -14.01 14.71
C LEU A 541 -15.06 -14.14 16.21
N GLY A 542 -16.34 -14.30 16.57
CA GLY A 542 -16.75 -14.68 17.93
C GLY A 542 -16.18 -16.05 18.30
N SER A 543 -16.39 -17.04 17.44
CA SER A 543 -15.79 -18.37 17.60
C SER A 543 -14.25 -18.40 17.50
N THR A 544 -13.60 -17.43 16.85
CA THR A 544 -12.15 -17.32 16.66
C THR A 544 -11.54 -16.76 17.94
N TRP A 545 -12.19 -15.80 18.59
CA TRP A 545 -11.83 -15.39 19.95
C TRP A 545 -12.03 -16.56 20.93
N GLU A 546 -13.13 -17.31 20.80
CA GLU A 546 -13.38 -18.51 21.60
C GLU A 546 -12.33 -19.61 21.40
N MET A 547 -11.79 -19.76 20.18
CA MET A 547 -10.72 -20.73 19.89
C MET A 547 -9.33 -20.21 20.25
N ALA A 548 -9.06 -18.91 20.01
CA ALA A 548 -7.77 -18.28 20.31
C ALA A 548 -7.52 -18.15 21.81
N VAL A 549 -8.57 -18.05 22.64
CA VAL A 549 -8.40 -17.98 24.10
C VAL A 549 -8.02 -19.33 24.72
N LEU A 550 -8.29 -20.48 24.07
CA LEU A 550 -8.10 -21.81 24.67
C LEU A 550 -6.68 -22.08 25.16
N PRO A 551 -5.60 -21.78 24.40
CA PRO A 551 -4.23 -21.92 24.91
C PRO A 551 -3.95 -21.03 26.13
N SER A 552 -4.55 -19.84 26.19
CA SER A 552 -4.47 -18.97 27.37
C SER A 552 -5.23 -19.57 28.56
N LEU A 553 -6.40 -20.18 28.35
CA LEU A 553 -7.13 -20.89 29.40
C LEU A 553 -6.34 -22.08 29.96
N VAL A 554 -5.65 -22.84 29.10
CA VAL A 554 -4.72 -23.88 29.54
C VAL A 554 -3.62 -23.27 30.41
N HIS A 555 -3.04 -22.14 29.99
CA HIS A 555 -2.00 -21.45 30.77
C HIS A 555 -2.50 -20.97 32.14
N ILE A 556 -3.74 -20.49 32.22
CA ILE A 556 -4.35 -19.93 33.44
C ILE A 556 -4.76 -21.03 34.42
N PHE A 557 -5.36 -22.12 33.93
CA PHE A 557 -6.03 -23.08 34.78
C PHE A 557 -5.32 -24.43 34.91
N ASN A 558 -4.55 -24.87 33.90
CA ASN A 558 -3.95 -26.20 33.93
C ASN A 558 -2.66 -26.23 34.75
N ASP A 559 -2.59 -27.14 35.71
CA ASP A 559 -1.48 -27.30 36.64
C ASP A 559 -1.18 -26.04 37.48
N LYS A 560 -2.22 -25.24 37.79
CA LYS A 560 -2.12 -24.00 38.55
C LYS A 560 -2.90 -24.07 39.86
N VAL A 561 -2.39 -23.43 40.91
CA VAL A 561 -3.18 -23.11 42.11
C VAL A 561 -3.81 -21.74 41.86
N LEU A 562 -5.14 -21.68 41.73
CA LEU A 562 -5.80 -20.47 41.24
C LEU A 562 -5.68 -19.30 42.21
N SER A 563 -5.64 -19.58 43.52
CA SER A 563 -5.45 -18.56 44.55
C SER A 563 -4.06 -17.91 44.59
N ASP A 564 -3.06 -18.53 43.93
CA ASP A 564 -1.71 -17.97 43.76
C ASP A 564 -1.60 -17.07 42.52
N THR A 565 -2.66 -16.97 41.71
CA THR A 565 -2.69 -16.15 40.48
C THR A 565 -3.46 -14.85 40.67
N THR A 566 -3.25 -13.87 39.79
CA THR A 566 -4.01 -12.61 39.77
C THR A 566 -5.48 -12.78 39.35
N LEU A 567 -5.91 -14.01 39.04
CA LEU A 567 -7.31 -14.37 38.82
C LEU A 567 -8.11 -14.27 40.12
N VAL A 568 -7.47 -14.53 41.26
CA VAL A 568 -8.07 -14.45 42.60
C VAL A 568 -7.32 -13.37 43.40
N PRO A 569 -7.92 -12.18 43.61
CA PRO A 569 -7.26 -11.12 44.35
C PRO A 569 -6.90 -11.55 45.78
N PRO A 570 -5.73 -11.16 46.34
CA PRO A 570 -5.33 -11.53 47.70
C PRO A 570 -6.34 -11.10 48.77
N GLU A 571 -7.05 -9.99 48.54
CA GLU A 571 -8.00 -9.38 49.47
C GLU A 571 -9.45 -9.89 49.30
N ALA A 572 -9.65 -10.89 48.46
CA ALA A 572 -10.91 -11.59 48.26
C ALA A 572 -11.40 -12.27 49.55
N VAL A 573 -12.65 -12.04 49.98
CA VAL A 573 -13.29 -12.78 51.09
C VAL A 573 -13.70 -14.18 50.60
N ARG A 574 -12.86 -15.19 50.82
CA ARG A 574 -13.06 -16.53 50.24
C ARG A 574 -14.13 -17.33 51.01
N CYS A 575 -15.10 -17.87 50.27
CA CYS A 575 -16.14 -18.78 50.78
C CYS A 575 -16.14 -20.10 50.00
N ASP A 576 -14.98 -20.55 49.53
CA ASP A 576 -14.79 -21.68 48.60
C ASP A 576 -14.31 -22.97 49.29
N ASN A 577 -14.23 -22.98 50.63
CA ASN A 577 -13.72 -24.09 51.44
C ASN A 577 -12.32 -24.59 51.03
N GLY A 578 -11.45 -23.69 50.55
CA GLY A 578 -10.08 -24.04 50.13
C GLY A 578 -10.00 -24.69 48.76
N LEU A 579 -11.10 -24.70 47.98
CA LEU A 579 -11.13 -25.25 46.63
C LEU A 579 -10.10 -24.58 45.71
N LEU A 580 -10.02 -23.24 45.72
CA LEU A 580 -9.11 -22.50 44.85
C LEU A 580 -7.64 -22.55 45.31
N ASP A 581 -7.39 -23.02 46.54
CA ASP A 581 -6.05 -23.25 47.11
C ASP A 581 -5.46 -24.62 46.69
N SER A 582 -6.26 -25.43 45.99
CA SER A 582 -5.82 -26.70 45.43
C SER A 582 -5.38 -26.56 43.98
N LYS A 583 -4.43 -27.40 43.58
CA LYS A 583 -3.95 -27.43 42.19
C LYS A 583 -5.07 -27.89 41.26
N ALA A 584 -5.40 -27.06 40.28
CA ALA A 584 -6.37 -27.33 39.24
C ALA A 584 -5.69 -27.98 38.03
N LYS A 585 -6.38 -28.97 37.44
CA LYS A 585 -5.98 -29.61 36.18
C LYS A 585 -7.17 -29.66 35.24
N ILE A 586 -6.95 -29.34 33.97
CA ILE A 586 -7.99 -29.43 32.96
C ILE A 586 -8.20 -30.91 32.60
N VAL A 587 -9.44 -31.38 32.72
CA VAL A 587 -9.81 -32.76 32.42
C VAL A 587 -9.87 -32.95 30.90
N GLY A 588 -9.30 -34.05 30.39
CA GLY A 588 -9.34 -34.38 28.96
C GLY A 588 -8.38 -33.58 28.06
N LEU A 589 -7.37 -32.92 28.63
CA LEU A 589 -6.38 -32.16 27.87
C LEU A 589 -5.41 -33.10 27.10
N ASP A 590 -5.66 -33.31 25.80
CA ASP A 590 -4.78 -34.05 24.86
C ASP A 590 -4.06 -33.08 23.89
N GLN A 591 -2.88 -33.44 23.39
CA GLN A 591 -2.00 -32.58 22.59
C GLN A 591 -2.46 -32.36 21.13
N HIS A 592 -3.54 -32.99 20.68
CA HIS A 592 -3.96 -32.97 19.27
C HIS A 592 -5.22 -32.14 18.95
N MET A 593 -6.23 -32.10 19.84
CA MET A 593 -7.41 -31.23 19.69
C MET A 593 -7.86 -30.66 21.03
N LEU A 594 -8.01 -29.34 21.11
CA LEU A 594 -8.36 -28.64 22.35
C LEU A 594 -9.87 -28.58 22.58
N GLY A 595 -10.70 -28.39 21.55
CA GLY A 595 -12.15 -28.12 21.70
C GLY A 595 -13.07 -28.97 20.82
N THR A 596 -14.35 -29.04 21.22
CA THR A 596 -15.50 -29.63 20.51
C THR A 596 -16.71 -28.69 20.63
N ASP A 597 -17.78 -28.89 19.86
CA ASP A 597 -18.94 -28.00 19.83
C ASP A 597 -20.30 -28.72 19.99
N HIS A 598 -21.36 -27.93 20.13
CA HIS A 598 -22.75 -28.38 20.24
C HIS A 598 -23.26 -29.20 19.04
N ARG A 599 -22.59 -29.11 17.88
CA ARG A 599 -22.95 -29.89 16.69
C ARG A 599 -22.45 -31.32 16.80
N SER A 600 -21.37 -31.51 17.54
CA SER A 600 -20.68 -32.79 17.72
C SER A 600 -21.24 -33.58 18.91
N MET A 601 -21.62 -32.88 19.97
CA MET A 601 -22.28 -33.47 21.15
C MET A 601 -23.06 -32.39 21.91
N SER A 602 -24.04 -32.77 22.72
CA SER A 602 -24.71 -31.83 23.63
C SER A 602 -23.83 -31.50 24.84
N LEU A 603 -24.12 -30.38 25.51
CA LEU A 603 -23.41 -29.99 26.75
C LEU A 603 -23.56 -31.06 27.83
N ASN A 604 -24.72 -31.71 27.89
CA ASN A 604 -24.98 -32.79 28.82
C ASN A 604 -24.03 -33.98 28.57
N GLU A 605 -23.95 -34.44 27.33
CA GLU A 605 -23.04 -35.54 26.95
C GLU A 605 -21.57 -35.16 27.15
N PHE A 606 -21.21 -33.89 26.96
CA PHE A 606 -19.86 -33.39 27.20
C PHE A 606 -19.50 -33.47 28.69
N LEU A 607 -20.35 -32.94 29.57
CA LEU A 607 -20.11 -33.00 31.02
C LEU A 607 -20.13 -34.44 31.53
N GLU A 608 -21.05 -35.29 31.06
CA GLU A 608 -21.10 -36.71 31.39
C GLU A 608 -19.82 -37.44 30.95
N ALA A 609 -19.30 -37.14 29.75
CA ALA A 609 -18.05 -37.71 29.26
C ALA A 609 -16.86 -37.40 30.19
N HIS A 610 -16.73 -36.14 30.63
CA HIS A 610 -15.61 -35.72 31.47
C HIS A 610 -15.79 -36.05 32.96
N VAL A 611 -17.02 -36.05 33.47
CA VAL A 611 -17.30 -36.29 34.89
C VAL A 611 -17.42 -37.78 35.22
N GLU A 612 -18.04 -38.57 34.35
CA GLU A 612 -18.42 -39.96 34.65
C GLU A 612 -17.66 -40.98 33.80
N ASN A 613 -17.33 -40.64 32.56
CA ASN A 613 -16.80 -41.61 31.57
C ASN A 613 -15.31 -41.43 31.24
N GLY A 614 -14.53 -40.80 32.14
CA GLY A 614 -13.08 -40.69 31.99
C GLY A 614 -12.62 -39.94 30.73
N SER A 615 -13.35 -38.90 30.34
CA SER A 615 -13.15 -38.10 29.11
C SER A 615 -13.32 -38.91 27.81
N ARG A 616 -14.26 -39.87 27.79
CA ARG A 616 -14.57 -40.68 26.61
C ARG A 616 -16.07 -40.73 26.32
N LYS A 617 -16.41 -40.78 25.03
CA LYS A 617 -17.76 -41.06 24.52
C LYS A 617 -17.64 -42.06 23.36
N ASP A 618 -18.42 -43.13 23.39
CA ASP A 618 -18.41 -44.19 22.37
C ASP A 618 -17.00 -44.74 22.05
N GLY A 619 -16.16 -44.86 23.08
CA GLY A 619 -14.77 -45.32 22.98
C GLY A 619 -13.77 -44.28 22.45
N LYS A 620 -14.22 -43.12 21.97
CA LYS A 620 -13.38 -42.00 21.50
C LYS A 620 -13.09 -41.01 22.63
N GLN A 621 -11.93 -40.37 22.60
CA GLN A 621 -11.59 -39.28 23.52
C GLN A 621 -12.41 -38.03 23.19
N VAL A 622 -12.84 -37.32 24.24
CA VAL A 622 -13.53 -36.03 24.14
C VAL A 622 -12.53 -34.89 24.44
N PRO A 623 -12.41 -33.87 23.58
CA PRO A 623 -11.54 -32.70 23.80
C PRO A 623 -11.88 -31.93 25.08
N ALA A 624 -10.91 -31.23 25.65
CA ALA A 624 -11.04 -30.55 26.95
C ALA A 624 -12.05 -29.39 27.00
N PHE A 625 -12.29 -28.71 25.87
CA PHE A 625 -13.16 -27.52 25.80
C PHE A 625 -14.41 -27.79 24.96
N TYR A 626 -15.52 -27.15 25.32
CA TYR A 626 -16.82 -27.28 24.65
C TYR A 626 -17.41 -25.91 24.31
N HIS A 627 -17.91 -25.75 23.08
CA HIS A 627 -18.61 -24.56 22.61
C HIS A 627 -20.14 -24.81 22.57
N PRO A 628 -20.93 -24.22 23.49
CA PRO A 628 -22.38 -24.36 23.54
C PRO A 628 -23.09 -23.81 22.30
N ALA A 629 -24.38 -24.16 22.15
CA ALA A 629 -25.24 -23.56 21.13
C ALA A 629 -25.58 -22.12 21.50
N GLU A 630 -25.81 -21.25 20.51
CA GLU A 630 -26.18 -19.84 20.76
C GLU A 630 -27.55 -19.67 21.45
N THR A 631 -28.40 -20.69 21.35
CA THR A 631 -29.77 -20.69 21.90
C THR A 631 -30.02 -21.96 22.72
N PRO A 632 -30.48 -21.85 24.00
CA PRO A 632 -30.74 -20.62 24.76
C PRO A 632 -29.46 -19.80 25.03
N SER A 633 -29.59 -18.57 25.52
CA SER A 633 -28.41 -17.75 25.84
C SER A 633 -27.65 -18.33 27.04
N GLY A 634 -26.34 -18.49 26.90
CA GLY A 634 -25.47 -19.07 27.92
C GLY A 634 -23.99 -18.78 27.66
N PRO A 635 -23.07 -19.58 28.24
CA PRO A 635 -21.64 -19.34 28.15
C PRO A 635 -21.10 -19.64 26.74
N ASP A 636 -19.96 -19.05 26.40
CA ASP A 636 -19.29 -19.24 25.11
C ASP A 636 -18.36 -20.46 25.14
N ILE A 637 -17.73 -20.77 26.29
CA ILE A 637 -16.83 -21.93 26.47
C ILE A 637 -17.17 -22.66 27.78
N VAL A 638 -17.12 -23.99 27.75
CA VAL A 638 -17.26 -24.86 28.92
C VAL A 638 -16.12 -25.85 28.99
N PHE A 639 -15.59 -26.11 30.18
CA PHE A 639 -14.65 -27.21 30.45
C PHE A 639 -14.76 -27.68 31.89
N VAL A 640 -14.04 -28.75 32.25
CA VAL A 640 -14.05 -29.32 33.60
C VAL A 640 -12.67 -29.25 34.22
N LEU A 641 -12.59 -28.76 35.44
CA LEU A 641 -11.40 -28.78 36.28
C LEU A 641 -11.47 -29.90 37.30
N ASN A 642 -10.37 -30.62 37.46
CA ASN A 642 -10.13 -31.46 38.62
C ASN A 642 -9.26 -30.68 39.61
N PHE A 643 -9.80 -30.43 40.80
CA PHE A 643 -9.04 -29.89 41.91
C PHE A 643 -8.52 -31.04 42.76
N ASP A 644 -7.20 -31.13 42.92
CA ASP A 644 -6.56 -32.16 43.74
C ASP A 644 -7.26 -32.21 45.13
N ASN A 645 -7.72 -33.40 45.56
CA ASN A 645 -8.44 -33.65 46.82
C ASN A 645 -9.85 -33.06 46.98
N HIS A 646 -10.38 -32.32 45.99
CA HIS A 646 -11.73 -31.73 46.05
C HIS A 646 -12.68 -32.25 44.98
N GLY A 647 -12.16 -32.76 43.85
CA GLY A 647 -12.96 -33.36 42.78
C GLY A 647 -13.19 -32.43 41.59
N LEU A 648 -14.16 -32.83 40.76
CA LEU A 648 -14.48 -32.21 39.48
C LEU A 648 -15.46 -31.05 39.61
N CYS A 649 -15.10 -29.94 38.97
CA CYS A 649 -15.78 -28.65 39.00
C CYS A 649 -15.94 -28.12 37.56
N PRO A 650 -17.17 -27.99 37.04
CA PRO A 650 -17.42 -27.36 35.75
C PRO A 650 -17.06 -25.86 35.76
N VAL A 651 -16.55 -25.38 34.62
CA VAL A 651 -16.19 -23.98 34.39
C VAL A 651 -16.94 -23.46 33.17
N PHE A 652 -17.65 -22.35 33.34
CA PHE A 652 -18.42 -21.67 32.29
C PHE A 652 -17.81 -20.30 32.02
N ILE A 653 -17.42 -20.03 30.79
CA ILE A 653 -16.76 -18.79 30.40
C ILE A 653 -17.65 -18.01 29.45
N GLN A 654 -17.86 -16.73 29.77
CA GLN A 654 -18.36 -15.74 28.82
C GLN A 654 -17.21 -14.85 28.37
N LEU A 655 -17.04 -14.76 27.07
CA LEU A 655 -16.12 -13.85 26.41
C LEU A 655 -16.83 -12.57 25.98
N LYS A 656 -16.12 -11.46 26.14
CA LYS A 656 -16.45 -10.15 25.57
C LYS A 656 -15.17 -9.56 25.00
N LEU A 657 -15.34 -8.77 23.93
CA LEU A 657 -14.24 -8.06 23.27
C LEU A 657 -14.69 -6.61 23.04
N ARG A 658 -14.82 -5.84 24.12
CA ARG A 658 -15.35 -4.46 24.06
C ARG A 658 -14.32 -3.44 24.53
N ALA A 659 -14.41 -2.23 23.97
CA ALA A 659 -13.55 -1.11 24.37
C ALA A 659 -13.91 -0.58 25.77
N SER A 660 -15.21 -0.59 26.07
CA SER A 660 -15.80 -0.24 27.35
C SER A 660 -17.04 -1.10 27.58
N MET A 661 -17.31 -1.45 28.84
CA MET A 661 -18.54 -2.09 29.27
C MET A 661 -19.29 -1.18 30.23
N SER A 662 -20.60 -1.06 30.06
CA SER A 662 -21.47 -0.47 31.08
C SER A 662 -21.76 -1.49 32.20
N ARG A 663 -22.22 -1.01 33.36
CA ARG A 663 -22.62 -1.88 34.48
C ARG A 663 -23.75 -2.86 34.09
N PRO A 664 -24.81 -2.46 33.36
CA PRO A 664 -25.83 -3.41 32.89
C PRO A 664 -25.27 -4.49 31.95
N GLU A 665 -24.35 -4.13 31.05
CA GLU A 665 -23.71 -5.08 30.14
C GLU A 665 -22.80 -6.06 30.87
N THR A 666 -22.07 -5.57 31.88
CA THR A 666 -21.25 -6.38 32.78
C THR A 666 -22.12 -7.38 33.54
N LEU A 667 -23.22 -6.92 34.14
CA LEU A 667 -24.17 -7.80 34.83
C LEU A 667 -24.81 -8.80 33.86
N GLY A 668 -25.12 -8.40 32.63
CA GLY A 668 -25.60 -9.27 31.56
C GLY A 668 -24.60 -10.36 31.19
N ALA A 669 -23.31 -10.03 31.05
CA ALA A 669 -22.26 -11.01 30.82
C ALA A 669 -22.11 -12.00 31.99
N PHE A 670 -22.29 -11.55 33.22
CA PHE A 670 -22.30 -12.46 34.37
C PHE A 670 -23.58 -13.30 34.48
N THR A 671 -24.70 -12.90 33.86
CA THR A 671 -25.92 -13.73 33.87
C THR A 671 -25.81 -14.98 33.01
N THR A 672 -25.01 -14.95 31.94
CA THR A 672 -24.86 -16.09 31.02
C THR A 672 -24.06 -17.26 31.62
N VAL A 673 -23.22 -16.98 32.63
CA VAL A 673 -22.43 -17.99 33.35
C VAL A 673 -23.08 -18.42 34.67
N LYS A 674 -24.32 -18.02 34.96
CA LYS A 674 -25.07 -18.43 36.17
C LYS A 674 -25.80 -19.75 35.97
N ALA A 675 -26.17 -20.38 37.09
CA ALA A 675 -26.85 -21.68 37.11
C ALA A 675 -28.09 -21.72 36.22
N ASP A 676 -28.93 -20.68 36.24
CA ASP A 676 -30.17 -20.63 35.44
C ASP A 676 -29.91 -20.61 33.92
N ALA A 677 -28.88 -19.88 33.48
CA ALA A 677 -28.50 -19.81 32.06
C ALA A 677 -27.89 -21.13 31.58
N VAL A 678 -26.99 -21.70 32.38
CA VAL A 678 -26.37 -23.01 32.10
C VAL A 678 -27.43 -24.13 32.11
N GLN A 679 -28.39 -24.10 33.03
CA GLN A 679 -29.45 -25.10 33.12
C GLN A 679 -30.28 -25.18 31.84
N GLY A 680 -30.45 -24.05 31.13
CA GLY A 680 -31.10 -24.03 29.81
C GLY A 680 -30.42 -24.91 28.76
N HIS A 681 -29.10 -25.14 28.86
CA HIS A 681 -28.34 -26.00 27.96
C HIS A 681 -28.28 -27.48 28.40
N LEU A 682 -28.67 -27.79 29.63
CA LEU A 682 -28.59 -29.15 30.20
C LEU A 682 -29.90 -29.95 30.09
N GLY A 683 -30.98 -29.33 29.61
CA GLY A 683 -32.28 -29.98 29.47
C GLY A 683 -32.82 -30.46 30.83
N GLU A 684 -33.17 -31.75 30.90
CA GLU A 684 -33.75 -32.38 32.10
C GLU A 684 -32.71 -32.66 33.22
N ASN A 685 -31.43 -32.71 32.89
CA ASN A 685 -30.36 -32.98 33.85
C ASN A 685 -29.99 -31.73 34.64
N LYS A 686 -29.82 -31.87 35.96
CA LYS A 686 -29.54 -30.73 36.85
C LYS A 686 -28.04 -30.48 36.93
N LEU A 687 -27.58 -29.23 36.78
CA LEU A 687 -26.15 -28.86 36.89
C LEU A 687 -25.42 -29.46 38.12
N GLN A 688 -26.14 -29.63 39.23
CA GLN A 688 -25.66 -30.26 40.45
C GLN A 688 -25.16 -31.71 40.29
N THR A 689 -25.55 -32.44 39.25
CA THR A 689 -25.06 -33.82 39.01
C THR A 689 -23.60 -33.80 38.56
N PHE A 690 -23.18 -32.75 37.86
CA PHE A 690 -21.83 -32.60 37.30
C PHE A 690 -20.85 -31.90 38.25
N CYS A 691 -21.33 -31.40 39.40
CA CYS A 691 -20.50 -30.79 40.45
C CYS A 691 -20.19 -31.86 41.52
N THR A 692 -18.99 -32.45 41.45
CA THR A 692 -18.58 -33.52 42.40
C THR A 692 -17.86 -32.99 43.65
N VAL A 693 -17.49 -31.71 43.64
CA VAL A 693 -16.98 -30.99 44.81
C VAL A 693 -18.03 -30.94 45.92
N SER A 694 -17.60 -30.95 47.18
CA SER A 694 -18.45 -30.74 48.36
C SER A 694 -18.04 -29.49 49.13
N PRO A 695 -18.93 -28.48 49.31
CA PRO A 695 -20.26 -28.31 48.71
C PRO A 695 -20.23 -28.33 47.18
N LYS A 696 -21.39 -28.49 46.52
CA LYS A 696 -21.45 -28.53 45.06
C LYS A 696 -21.12 -27.15 44.47
N TRP A 697 -19.96 -27.02 43.82
CA TRP A 697 -19.46 -25.78 43.22
C TRP A 697 -19.28 -25.88 41.71
N PHE A 698 -19.42 -24.73 41.04
CA PHE A 698 -18.94 -24.49 39.68
C PHE A 698 -18.34 -23.09 39.56
N LEU A 699 -17.50 -22.88 38.54
CA LEU A 699 -16.88 -21.57 38.27
C LEU A 699 -17.59 -20.86 37.10
N GLY A 700 -17.90 -19.59 37.27
CA GLY A 700 -18.35 -18.70 36.18
C GLY A 700 -17.31 -17.62 35.92
N VAL A 701 -16.72 -17.57 34.74
CA VAL A 701 -15.65 -16.62 34.39
C VAL A 701 -16.14 -15.68 33.31
N VAL A 702 -15.95 -14.37 33.50
CA VAL A 702 -16.13 -13.39 32.42
C VAL A 702 -14.78 -12.84 32.03
N ILE A 703 -14.45 -12.93 30.74
CA ILE A 703 -13.22 -12.39 30.16
C ILE A 703 -13.61 -11.24 29.25
N ASP A 704 -13.08 -10.04 29.50
CA ASP A 704 -13.22 -8.90 28.60
C ASP A 704 -11.90 -8.16 28.40
N TYR A 705 -11.58 -7.85 27.15
CA TYR A 705 -10.42 -7.05 26.80
C TYR A 705 -10.71 -6.19 25.57
N PRO A 706 -10.29 -4.90 25.52
CA PRO A 706 -9.49 -4.15 26.49
C PRO A 706 -10.27 -3.44 27.61
N ALA A 707 -11.56 -3.72 27.76
CA ALA A 707 -12.40 -3.08 28.76
C ALA A 707 -12.08 -3.51 30.20
N GLU A 708 -12.47 -2.65 31.13
CA GLU A 708 -12.69 -3.05 32.51
C GLU A 708 -14.13 -3.51 32.68
N LEU A 709 -14.36 -4.40 33.64
CA LEU A 709 -15.71 -4.79 34.05
C LEU A 709 -16.12 -3.95 35.27
N PRO A 710 -16.85 -2.82 35.11
CA PRO A 710 -17.19 -1.92 36.21
C PRO A 710 -18.34 -2.43 37.08
N GLY A 711 -18.38 -2.00 38.34
CA GLY A 711 -19.52 -2.20 39.24
C GLY A 711 -19.66 -3.61 39.82
N VAL A 712 -18.57 -4.37 39.82
CA VAL A 712 -18.44 -5.71 40.41
C VAL A 712 -17.66 -5.72 41.74
N GLU A 713 -17.28 -4.54 42.24
CA GLU A 713 -16.70 -4.36 43.58
C GLU A 713 -17.68 -4.85 44.65
N GLY A 714 -17.36 -5.96 45.32
CA GLY A 714 -18.22 -6.61 46.31
C GLY A 714 -19.07 -7.79 45.80
N LEU A 715 -18.96 -8.18 44.52
CA LEU A 715 -19.58 -9.42 43.98
C LEU A 715 -18.63 -10.63 44.03
N PHE A 716 -17.35 -10.40 44.32
CA PHE A 716 -16.27 -11.38 44.21
C PHE A 716 -15.39 -11.32 45.46
N PRO A 717 -15.15 -12.47 46.10
CA PRO A 717 -16.17 -13.35 46.63
C PRO A 717 -16.79 -12.65 47.86
N GLN A 718 -18.08 -12.34 47.83
CA GLN A 718 -18.83 -11.98 49.04
C GLN A 718 -20.18 -12.69 49.00
N LEU A 719 -20.30 -13.80 49.70
CA LEU A 719 -21.60 -14.31 50.11
C LEU A 719 -21.98 -13.59 51.41
N ARG A 720 -22.81 -12.54 51.32
CA ARG A 720 -23.48 -11.98 52.51
C ARG A 720 -24.32 -13.09 53.15
N ARG A 721 -23.90 -13.55 54.34
CA ARG A 721 -24.77 -14.25 55.29
C ARG A 721 -25.90 -13.30 55.74
N SER A 722 -26.95 -13.12 54.95
CA SER A 722 -28.23 -12.60 55.48
C SER A 722 -29.39 -12.68 54.48
N VAL A 723 -29.88 -13.89 54.21
CA VAL A 723 -31.34 -14.11 54.20
C VAL A 723 -31.55 -15.44 54.91
N ARG A 724 -32.37 -15.45 55.96
CA ARG A 724 -32.78 -16.68 56.64
C ARG A 724 -33.49 -17.58 55.62
N ILE A 725 -32.77 -18.52 55.02
CA ILE A 725 -33.37 -19.65 54.33
C ILE A 725 -33.67 -20.70 55.42
N PRO A 726 -34.93 -21.12 55.62
CA PRO A 726 -35.29 -22.15 56.58
C PRO A 726 -34.43 -23.41 56.35
N ALA A 727 -34.05 -24.09 57.43
CA ALA A 727 -33.08 -25.18 57.48
C ALA A 727 -33.48 -26.48 56.71
N ALA A 728 -34.40 -26.41 55.75
CA ALA A 728 -34.96 -27.55 55.01
C ALA A 728 -34.58 -27.60 53.51
N GLN A 729 -33.74 -26.70 52.99
CA GLN A 729 -33.30 -26.70 51.57
C GLN A 729 -31.77 -26.83 51.40
N LYS A 730 -31.10 -27.54 52.31
CA LYS A 730 -29.64 -27.42 52.51
C LYS A 730 -28.73 -28.32 51.67
N GLU A 731 -29.21 -29.10 50.70
CA GLU A 731 -28.33 -30.06 50.00
C GLU A 731 -28.40 -30.06 48.46
N GLN A 732 -29.19 -29.20 47.80
CA GLN A 732 -29.52 -29.47 46.39
C GLN A 732 -29.08 -28.44 45.33
N SER A 733 -28.88 -27.15 45.61
CA SER A 733 -28.48 -26.19 44.55
C SER A 733 -26.96 -25.96 44.48
N PRO A 734 -26.34 -25.99 43.29
CA PRO A 734 -24.91 -25.76 43.14
C PRO A 734 -24.57 -24.27 43.33
N GLN A 735 -23.47 -23.99 44.03
CA GLN A 735 -22.97 -22.64 44.28
C GLN A 735 -22.01 -22.20 43.17
N CYS A 736 -22.07 -20.93 42.77
CA CYS A 736 -21.24 -20.36 41.73
C CYS A 736 -20.12 -19.50 42.35
N ILE A 737 -18.86 -19.79 42.02
CA ILE A 737 -17.77 -18.83 42.21
C ILE A 737 -17.64 -18.04 40.92
N LEU A 738 -17.94 -16.75 40.98
CA LEU A 738 -17.69 -15.86 39.86
C LEU A 738 -16.21 -15.43 39.88
N LEU A 739 -15.57 -15.39 38.71
CA LEU A 739 -14.21 -14.88 38.48
C LEU A 739 -14.22 -13.89 37.30
N ARG A 740 -13.23 -12.99 37.26
CA ARG A 740 -13.10 -12.00 36.19
C ARG A 740 -11.68 -11.95 35.64
N ILE A 741 -11.58 -11.80 34.32
CA ILE A 741 -10.36 -11.44 33.62
C ILE A 741 -10.66 -10.18 32.82
N ASP A 742 -10.02 -9.08 33.16
CA ASP A 742 -10.24 -7.79 32.51
C ASP A 742 -8.91 -7.07 32.28
N LYS A 743 -8.97 -5.81 31.81
CA LYS A 743 -7.78 -4.98 31.56
C LYS A 743 -6.77 -4.94 32.72
N ASN A 744 -7.21 -5.21 33.97
CA ASN A 744 -6.40 -5.03 35.17
C ASN A 744 -5.55 -6.25 35.52
N ASN A 745 -5.94 -7.47 35.11
CA ASN A 745 -5.22 -8.69 35.47
C ASN A 745 -4.86 -9.58 34.27
N ILE A 746 -5.40 -9.32 33.09
CA ILE A 746 -5.16 -10.16 31.90
C ILE A 746 -3.68 -10.21 31.49
N HIS A 747 -2.91 -9.14 31.68
CA HIS A 747 -1.48 -9.11 31.34
C HIS A 747 -0.64 -10.06 32.18
N ASP A 748 -1.07 -10.34 33.40
CA ASP A 748 -0.40 -11.26 34.31
C ASP A 748 -0.85 -12.72 34.09
N LEU A 749 -2.00 -12.90 33.43
CA LEU A 749 -2.66 -14.19 33.24
C LEU A 749 -2.42 -14.77 31.84
N PHE A 750 -2.26 -13.94 30.81
CA PHE A 750 -2.08 -14.38 29.43
C PHE A 750 -0.58 -14.39 29.06
N PRO A 751 -0.14 -15.31 28.17
CA PRO A 751 1.23 -15.31 27.68
C PRO A 751 1.62 -13.96 27.05
N GLU A 752 2.86 -13.51 27.31
CA GLU A 752 3.37 -12.20 26.87
C GLU A 752 3.23 -11.97 25.35
N ALA A 753 3.49 -13.01 24.54
CA ALA A 753 3.32 -12.94 23.08
C ALA A 753 1.86 -12.70 22.67
N HIS A 754 0.91 -13.28 23.41
CA HIS A 754 -0.52 -13.08 23.18
C HIS A 754 -0.95 -11.68 23.60
N MET A 755 -0.42 -11.19 24.73
CA MET A 755 -0.67 -9.84 25.20
C MET A 755 -0.11 -8.78 24.27
N LYS A 756 1.10 -8.96 23.72
CA LYS A 756 1.66 -8.06 22.70
C LYS A 756 0.73 -7.91 21.49
N ALA A 757 0.11 -9.00 21.04
CA ALA A 757 -0.86 -8.96 19.95
C ALA A 757 -2.16 -8.22 20.34
N LEU A 758 -2.71 -8.50 21.53
CA LEU A 758 -3.92 -7.86 22.04
C LEU A 758 -3.70 -6.37 22.39
N ASP A 759 -2.52 -6.00 22.86
CA ASP A 759 -2.11 -4.65 23.22
C ASP A 759 -1.89 -3.77 22.00
N LEU A 760 -1.34 -4.34 20.92
CA LEU A 760 -1.23 -3.68 19.63
C LEU A 760 -2.63 -3.32 19.07
N LEU A 761 -3.60 -4.24 19.23
CA LEU A 761 -5.00 -3.98 18.90
C LEU A 761 -5.62 -2.87 19.77
N LYS A 762 -5.27 -2.81 21.06
CA LYS A 762 -5.77 -1.82 22.03
C LYS A 762 -5.17 -0.42 21.83
N GLY A 763 -3.87 -0.32 21.58
CA GLY A 763 -3.17 0.96 21.42
C GLY A 763 -3.73 1.75 20.24
N ILE A 764 -3.93 1.07 19.11
CA ILE A 764 -4.39 1.69 17.86
C ILE A 764 -5.91 1.91 17.88
N LYS A 765 -6.70 1.02 18.50
CA LYS A 765 -8.15 1.23 18.69
C LYS A 765 -8.45 2.42 19.62
N ARG A 766 -7.65 2.65 20.67
CA ARG A 766 -7.79 3.84 21.53
C ARG A 766 -7.45 5.14 20.80
N GLU A 767 -6.44 5.14 19.94
CA GLU A 767 -6.14 6.31 19.08
C GLU A 767 -7.26 6.57 18.07
N LEU A 768 -7.95 5.53 17.59
CA LEU A 768 -9.09 5.64 16.66
C LEU A 768 -10.43 5.99 17.35
N GLU A 769 -10.70 5.50 18.56
CA GLU A 769 -11.97 5.71 19.29
C GLU A 769 -12.05 7.06 20.02
N LEU A 770 -10.91 7.67 20.36
CA LEU A 770 -10.87 9.00 20.96
C LEU A 770 -11.35 10.13 20.03
N ASP A 771 -11.60 9.84 18.73
CA ASP A 771 -12.00 10.82 17.71
C ASP A 771 -13.28 10.42 16.93
N ASN A 772 -14.06 9.43 17.39
CA ASN A 772 -14.93 8.61 16.52
C ASN A 772 -16.46 8.76 16.65
N ASP A 773 -17.00 9.79 17.28
CA ASP A 773 -18.46 9.94 17.43
C ASP A 773 -19.21 10.25 16.11
N GLY A 774 -18.53 10.44 14.96
CA GLY A 774 -19.15 10.87 13.70
C GLY A 774 -19.08 9.91 12.49
N LEU A 775 -18.16 8.94 12.44
CA LEU A 775 -17.81 8.24 11.18
C LEU A 775 -18.44 6.85 10.99
N ALA A 776 -18.92 6.22 12.06
CA ALA A 776 -19.56 4.90 12.00
C ALA A 776 -20.91 4.93 11.26
N GLU A 777 -21.63 6.06 11.31
CA GLU A 777 -22.95 6.21 10.69
C GLU A 777 -22.88 6.33 9.15
N GLU A 778 -21.79 6.88 8.60
CA GLU A 778 -21.63 7.08 7.15
C GLU A 778 -21.25 5.77 6.43
N TYR A 779 -20.44 4.92 7.06
CA TYR A 779 -20.06 3.61 6.52
C TYR A 779 -21.23 2.62 6.48
N ALA A 780 -22.15 2.69 7.45
CA ALA A 780 -23.38 1.89 7.45
C ALA A 780 -24.35 2.28 6.32
N LYS A 781 -24.36 3.56 5.91
CA LYS A 781 -25.16 4.04 4.77
C LYS A 781 -24.62 3.57 3.42
N ARG A 782 -23.30 3.45 3.23
CA ARG A 782 -22.69 3.02 1.97
C ARG A 782 -22.71 1.50 1.72
N ARG A 783 -22.99 0.67 2.73
CA ARG A 783 -23.23 -0.78 2.55
C ARG A 783 -24.66 -1.11 2.09
N ARG A 784 -25.57 -0.13 2.06
CA ARG A 784 -26.97 -0.30 1.60
C ARG A 784 -27.23 0.26 0.19
N LEU A 785 -26.18 0.71 -0.50
CA LEU A 785 -26.11 1.03 -1.92
C LEU A 785 -25.04 0.16 -2.54
#